data_AF-A0A260YSY4-F1
#
_entry.id   AF-A0A260YSY4-F1
#
_cell.length_a   1.000
_cell.length_b   1.000
_cell.length_c   1.000
_cell.angle_alpha   90.00
_cell.angle_beta   90.00
_cell.angle_gamma   90.00
#
_symmetry.space_group_name_H-M   'P 1'
#
loop_
_entity.id
_entity.type
_entity.pdbx_description
1 polymer ?
#
loop_
_entity_poly.entity_id
_entity_poly.type
_entity_poly.pdbx_seq_one_letter_code
_entity_poly.pdbx_strand_id
1 'polypeptide(L)'
;MPRLALRQYSYYYRVNGEKAEQLLKEYGHDGDFLVRYSESNPQNFSISVRVSEEKILHIKVTKYENDMLSIFDDQRTTNEFGSITELVEFYMEFPEKLREKDGMFLELKKPVHVPYQLEACAEEQRRTQLYRWWHGNLPASSANKLLQTEKNGTYLLRASQHIPGALVISAKTEGHVVHLTIYQDPTTGRFNIDGDRTKFQSAWLLIDSYSKNPIVEKGEASRVLYLEEPLFNTFIEADLFVDRYEIIRRPINPRESMEKTGISEEFDRLSQEALPAEQYLSKREGRRPINADKNRYKNIVPFDHTRVILNDRPNIQGSDYINASYVRFENSQRTKNVTFACEKSFIATQGCLDTTIADFWRMVWQENSRVIVMPTMENERKEKCARYWPAEVGKPEAHGDISVNCTLERKVQRVVSDEVRAELEQEKANRIAKGLVPEAELNGDGVSYILRTLVIKKGKDSREIRQLQYLTWPDHGCPLHPYAVLNFLEDVDREYDYFNAQPVTATLPQGPIVVHCSAGIGRTGTVLVLDALLTQVKKVGMLCPMDVYKMVKYVRTYRSGLVQTEQQYQFLYKALAFYLKTHNPYPVKSFTAGDADSFDYPRRLRSLQGSSRPSSSRQATSSRPSSSASSRTSHSRPRTGPSEHLPERSVSSTSSPSTLLKSTKK
;
A
#
# COMPACT_ATOMS: atom_id res chain seq x y z
N MET A 1 -21.77 7.89 -2.50
CA MET A 1 -20.37 7.56 -2.11
C MET A 1 -19.44 8.62 -2.69
N PRO A 2 -18.26 8.89 -2.10
CA PRO A 2 -17.21 9.60 -2.82
C PRO A 2 -16.87 8.77 -4.06
N ARG A 3 -17.10 9.33 -5.25
CA ARG A 3 -16.82 8.62 -6.49
C ARG A 3 -15.31 8.49 -6.66
N LEU A 4 -14.87 7.25 -6.88
CA LEU A 4 -13.51 6.99 -7.26
C LEU A 4 -13.34 7.46 -8.70
N ALA A 5 -12.27 8.22 -8.96
CA ALA A 5 -11.94 8.68 -10.31
C ALA A 5 -11.87 7.49 -11.27
N LEU A 6 -12.50 7.63 -12.43
CA LEU A 6 -12.57 6.56 -13.40
C LEU A 6 -11.19 6.27 -13.98
N ARG A 7 -10.91 4.97 -14.12
CA ARG A 7 -9.66 4.45 -14.66
C ARG A 7 -9.96 3.81 -16.01
N GLN A 8 -9.17 4.16 -17.02
CA GLN A 8 -9.40 3.75 -18.40
C GLN A 8 -9.50 2.21 -18.49
N TYR A 9 -8.64 1.53 -17.75
CA TYR A 9 -8.52 0.07 -17.68
C TYR A 9 -9.65 -0.62 -16.90
N SER A 10 -10.55 0.13 -16.26
CA SER A 10 -11.75 -0.40 -15.61
C SER A 10 -12.97 -0.37 -16.51
N TYR A 11 -13.04 0.52 -17.51
CA TYR A 11 -14.21 0.66 -18.40
C TYR A 11 -13.94 0.37 -19.86
N TYR A 12 -12.74 0.63 -20.38
CA TYR A 12 -12.42 0.40 -21.79
C TYR A 12 -12.08 -1.07 -22.01
N TYR A 13 -12.61 -1.70 -23.06
CA TYR A 13 -12.27 -3.06 -23.49
C TYR A 13 -12.19 -3.13 -25.01
N ARG A 14 -11.21 -3.89 -25.52
CA ARG A 14 -10.99 -4.08 -26.96
C ARG A 14 -11.86 -5.22 -27.51
N VAL A 15 -13.17 -4.97 -27.55
CA VAL A 15 -14.21 -5.94 -27.96
C VAL A 15 -15.15 -5.35 -29.02
N ASN A 16 -15.81 -6.22 -29.79
CA ASN A 16 -16.89 -5.84 -30.70
C ASN A 16 -18.23 -5.66 -29.94
N GLY A 17 -19.32 -5.33 -30.63
CA GLY A 17 -20.63 -5.15 -29.98
C GLY A 17 -21.16 -6.42 -29.33
N GLU A 18 -21.10 -7.53 -30.04
CA GLU A 18 -21.55 -8.85 -29.58
C GLU A 18 -20.84 -9.32 -28.30
N LYS A 19 -19.49 -9.25 -28.26
CA LYS A 19 -18.74 -9.62 -27.05
C LYS A 19 -18.96 -8.62 -25.92
N ALA A 20 -19.18 -7.33 -26.22
CA ALA A 20 -19.59 -6.37 -25.20
C ALA A 20 -20.95 -6.71 -24.57
N GLU A 21 -21.92 -7.14 -25.39
CA GLU A 21 -23.20 -7.63 -24.88
C GLU A 21 -23.03 -8.87 -23.99
N GLN A 22 -22.25 -9.86 -24.43
CA GLN A 22 -21.98 -11.06 -23.62
C GLN A 22 -21.40 -10.67 -22.26
N LEU A 23 -20.33 -9.85 -22.23
CA LEU A 23 -19.67 -9.45 -20.99
C LEU A 23 -20.58 -8.69 -20.02
N LEU A 24 -21.47 -7.84 -20.54
CA LEU A 24 -22.45 -7.11 -19.74
C LEU A 24 -23.58 -8.02 -19.22
N LYS A 25 -24.04 -8.99 -20.03
CA LYS A 25 -25.03 -10.01 -19.62
C LYS A 25 -24.48 -10.92 -18.52
N GLU A 26 -23.22 -11.34 -18.65
CA GLU A 26 -22.53 -12.33 -17.81
C GLU A 26 -21.97 -11.73 -16.50
N TYR A 27 -21.43 -10.51 -16.53
CA TYR A 27 -20.70 -9.90 -15.40
C TYR A 27 -21.25 -8.56 -14.90
N GLY A 28 -22.18 -7.92 -15.61
CA GLY A 28 -22.71 -6.59 -15.28
C GLY A 28 -24.11 -6.60 -14.67
N HIS A 29 -24.45 -5.54 -13.95
CA HIS A 29 -25.82 -5.25 -13.49
C HIS A 29 -26.43 -4.05 -14.23
N ASP A 30 -27.71 -3.76 -13.99
CA ASP A 30 -28.39 -2.62 -14.62
C ASP A 30 -27.72 -1.29 -14.26
N GLY A 31 -27.30 -0.55 -15.29
CA GLY A 31 -26.50 0.68 -15.22
C GLY A 31 -24.98 0.45 -15.31
N ASP A 32 -24.52 -0.81 -15.34
CA ASP A 32 -23.11 -1.11 -15.58
C ASP A 32 -22.79 -0.95 -17.07
N PHE A 33 -21.59 -0.43 -17.36
CA PHE A 33 -21.18 -0.10 -18.72
C PHE A 33 -19.73 -0.49 -19.02
N LEU A 34 -19.42 -0.55 -20.32
CA LEU A 34 -18.07 -0.55 -20.85
C LEU A 34 -17.94 0.38 -22.07
N VAL A 35 -16.71 0.73 -22.42
CA VAL A 35 -16.36 1.51 -23.61
C VAL A 35 -15.53 0.64 -24.55
N ARG A 36 -15.80 0.75 -25.85
CA ARG A 36 -15.08 0.05 -26.92
C ARG A 36 -14.87 0.96 -28.11
N TYR A 37 -14.05 0.54 -29.08
CA TYR A 37 -14.05 1.18 -30.40
C TYR A 37 -15.39 0.97 -31.11
N SER A 38 -15.80 1.93 -31.95
CA SER A 38 -16.96 1.76 -32.81
C SER A 38 -16.61 0.91 -34.02
N GLU A 39 -17.42 -0.11 -34.30
CA GLU A 39 -17.29 -0.94 -35.51
C GLU A 39 -17.61 -0.14 -36.79
N SER A 40 -18.41 0.92 -36.67
CA SER A 40 -18.80 1.78 -37.80
C SER A 40 -17.71 2.77 -38.24
N ASN A 41 -16.83 3.18 -37.31
CA ASN A 41 -15.69 4.06 -37.59
C ASN A 41 -14.64 3.82 -36.49
N PRO A 42 -13.45 3.25 -36.81
CA PRO A 42 -12.39 2.99 -35.84
C PRO A 42 -11.83 4.21 -35.09
N GLN A 43 -12.10 5.44 -35.55
CA GLN A 43 -11.72 6.67 -34.83
C GLN A 43 -12.73 7.06 -33.74
N ASN A 44 -13.94 6.49 -33.78
CA ASN A 44 -15.03 6.73 -32.83
C ASN A 44 -15.07 5.64 -31.74
N PHE A 45 -15.75 5.94 -30.64
CA PHE A 45 -15.99 4.98 -29.56
C PHE A 45 -17.47 4.62 -29.45
N SER A 46 -17.78 3.64 -28.61
CA SER A 46 -19.14 3.28 -28.25
C SER A 46 -19.20 2.87 -26.78
N ILE A 47 -20.10 3.49 -26.02
CA ILE A 47 -20.40 3.13 -24.63
C ILE A 47 -21.50 2.07 -24.70
N SER A 48 -21.21 0.86 -24.24
CA SER A 48 -22.19 -0.23 -24.15
C SER A 48 -22.68 -0.28 -22.71
N VAL A 49 -23.99 -0.18 -22.47
CA VAL A 49 -24.60 -0.11 -21.13
C VAL A 49 -25.72 -1.14 -20.99
N ARG A 50 -25.75 -1.86 -19.87
CA ARG A 50 -26.87 -2.74 -19.50
C ARG A 50 -27.99 -1.88 -18.93
N VAL A 51 -29.16 -1.89 -19.58
CA VAL A 51 -30.35 -1.11 -19.15
C VAL A 51 -31.30 -1.98 -18.33
N SER A 52 -31.41 -3.25 -18.71
CA SER A 52 -32.13 -4.30 -17.95
C SER A 52 -31.46 -5.65 -18.18
N GLU A 53 -32.00 -6.72 -17.59
CA GLU A 53 -31.49 -8.08 -17.80
C GLU A 53 -31.35 -8.46 -19.29
N GLU A 54 -32.32 -8.05 -20.13
CA GLU A 54 -32.36 -8.38 -21.56
C GLU A 54 -32.02 -7.21 -22.50
N LYS A 55 -32.04 -5.94 -22.05
CA LYS A 55 -31.77 -4.76 -22.90
C LYS A 55 -30.35 -4.21 -22.64
N ILE A 56 -29.51 -4.27 -23.67
CA ILE A 56 -28.23 -3.54 -23.75
C ILE A 56 -28.33 -2.51 -24.86
N LEU A 57 -27.75 -1.33 -24.63
CA LEU A 57 -27.67 -0.25 -25.63
C LEU A 57 -26.23 0.15 -25.91
N HIS A 58 -25.99 0.63 -27.13
CA HIS A 58 -24.71 1.17 -27.58
C HIS A 58 -24.84 2.65 -27.94
N ILE A 59 -24.28 3.52 -27.10
CA ILE A 59 -24.24 4.97 -27.31
C ILE A 59 -22.98 5.27 -28.14
N LYS A 60 -23.16 5.82 -29.35
CA LYS A 60 -22.05 6.26 -30.20
C LYS A 60 -21.37 7.49 -29.57
N VAL A 61 -20.03 7.47 -29.52
CA VAL A 61 -19.22 8.65 -29.20
C VAL A 61 -18.49 9.06 -30.49
N THR A 62 -18.82 10.22 -31.02
CA THR A 62 -18.14 10.82 -32.16
C THR A 62 -16.89 11.56 -31.69
N LYS A 63 -15.78 11.37 -32.41
CA LYS A 63 -14.56 12.15 -32.29
C LYS A 63 -14.47 13.14 -33.46
N TYR A 64 -14.25 14.40 -33.16
CA TYR A 64 -14.11 15.48 -34.15
C TYR A 64 -12.64 15.74 -34.52
N GLU A 65 -12.42 16.52 -35.58
CA GLU A 65 -11.08 16.85 -36.11
C GLU A 65 -10.20 17.63 -35.12
N ASN A 66 -10.81 18.33 -34.15
CA ASN A 66 -10.14 19.04 -33.06
C ASN A 66 -9.81 18.12 -31.85
N ASP A 67 -9.82 16.80 -32.04
CA ASP A 67 -9.69 15.74 -31.02
C ASP A 67 -10.80 15.69 -29.94
N MET A 68 -11.79 16.58 -29.96
CA MET A 68 -12.88 16.61 -28.97
C MET A 68 -13.90 15.48 -29.18
N LEU A 69 -14.55 15.07 -28.09
CA LEU A 69 -15.53 13.99 -28.05
C LEU A 69 -16.93 14.47 -27.69
N SER A 70 -17.96 13.93 -28.35
CA SER A 70 -19.38 14.11 -28.02
C SER A 70 -20.19 12.83 -28.25
N ILE A 71 -21.30 12.66 -27.54
CA ILE A 71 -22.32 11.62 -27.81
C ILE A 71 -23.48 12.10 -28.69
N PHE A 72 -23.57 13.40 -28.94
CA PHE A 72 -24.61 14.02 -29.73
C PHE A 72 -24.01 14.64 -30.99
N ASP A 73 -24.57 14.31 -32.15
CA ASP A 73 -24.17 14.77 -33.49
C ASP A 73 -24.86 16.10 -33.87
N ASP A 74 -25.26 16.86 -32.86
CA ASP A 74 -26.20 17.98 -32.91
C ASP A 74 -25.52 19.24 -32.36
N GLN A 75 -25.59 20.35 -33.12
CA GLN A 75 -24.97 21.64 -32.74
C GLN A 75 -25.74 22.40 -31.64
N ARG A 76 -26.72 21.78 -30.97
CA ARG A 76 -27.52 22.40 -29.89
C ARG A 76 -27.06 21.95 -28.51
N THR A 77 -26.32 20.84 -28.39
CA THR A 77 -25.66 20.44 -27.14
C THR A 77 -24.20 20.88 -27.09
N THR A 78 -23.83 21.70 -26.10
CA THR A 78 -22.51 22.34 -25.97
C THR A 78 -21.44 21.50 -25.25
N ASN A 79 -21.71 20.22 -24.99
CA ASN A 79 -20.90 19.39 -24.10
C ASN A 79 -19.87 18.57 -24.90
N GLU A 80 -18.78 19.22 -25.29
CA GLU A 80 -17.58 18.59 -25.84
C GLU A 80 -16.57 18.26 -24.73
N PHE A 81 -15.86 17.13 -24.84
CA PHE A 81 -14.90 16.66 -23.84
C PHE A 81 -13.51 16.39 -24.44
N GLY A 82 -12.45 16.70 -23.69
CA GLY A 82 -11.05 16.50 -24.12
C GLY A 82 -10.55 15.06 -23.96
N SER A 83 -11.28 14.22 -23.22
CA SER A 83 -11.00 12.78 -23.10
C SER A 83 -12.26 11.96 -22.84
N ILE A 84 -12.20 10.66 -23.17
CA ILE A 84 -13.30 9.73 -22.93
C ILE A 84 -13.57 9.54 -21.42
N THR A 85 -12.56 9.75 -20.58
CA THR A 85 -12.70 9.70 -19.11
C THR A 85 -13.62 10.82 -18.63
N GLU A 86 -13.33 12.06 -19.02
CA GLU A 86 -14.12 13.26 -18.64
C GLU A 86 -15.56 13.16 -19.14
N LEU A 87 -15.76 12.68 -20.37
CA LEU A 87 -17.08 12.43 -20.94
C LEU A 87 -17.89 11.46 -20.08
N VAL A 88 -17.31 10.32 -19.72
CA VAL A 88 -18.00 9.31 -18.92
C VAL A 88 -18.23 9.81 -17.49
N GLU A 89 -17.23 10.43 -16.85
CA GLU A 89 -17.39 11.00 -15.50
C GLU A 89 -18.53 12.04 -15.44
N PHE A 90 -18.64 12.91 -16.46
CA PHE A 90 -19.73 13.87 -16.57
C PHE A 90 -21.11 13.20 -16.70
N TYR A 91 -21.28 12.22 -17.59
CA TYR A 91 -22.59 11.57 -17.75
C TYR A 91 -22.94 10.62 -16.61
N MET A 92 -21.95 10.13 -15.87
CA MET A 92 -22.20 9.52 -14.57
C MET A 92 -22.69 10.57 -13.56
N GLU A 93 -22.12 11.78 -13.52
CA GLU A 93 -22.46 12.85 -12.54
C GLU A 93 -23.80 13.52 -12.81
N PHE A 94 -24.15 13.64 -14.08
CA PHE A 94 -25.37 14.28 -14.57
C PHE A 94 -26.20 13.29 -15.41
N PRO A 95 -26.71 12.18 -14.82
CA PRO A 95 -27.43 11.15 -15.55
C PRO A 95 -28.70 11.67 -16.22
N GLU A 96 -29.28 12.77 -15.73
CA GLU A 96 -30.44 13.44 -16.33
C GLU A 96 -30.18 14.03 -17.73
N LYS A 97 -28.90 14.18 -18.10
CA LYS A 97 -28.43 14.66 -19.41
C LYS A 97 -28.19 13.52 -20.42
N LEU A 98 -28.25 12.25 -20.00
CA LEU A 98 -28.08 11.10 -20.88
C LEU A 98 -29.44 10.45 -21.16
N ARG A 99 -29.94 10.60 -22.40
CA ARG A 99 -31.29 10.15 -22.79
C ARG A 99 -31.28 9.48 -24.16
N GLU A 100 -32.11 8.45 -24.30
CA GLU A 100 -32.47 7.85 -25.59
C GLU A 100 -33.48 8.76 -26.35
N LYS A 101 -33.63 8.55 -27.67
CA LYS A 101 -34.46 9.41 -28.55
C LYS A 101 -35.96 9.41 -28.20
N ASP A 102 -36.42 8.37 -27.51
CA ASP A 102 -37.78 8.21 -26.99
C ASP A 102 -37.98 8.91 -25.62
N GLY A 103 -36.91 9.48 -25.04
CA GLY A 103 -36.91 10.14 -23.74
C GLY A 103 -36.49 9.25 -22.57
N MET A 104 -36.21 7.96 -22.79
CA MET A 104 -35.77 7.03 -21.73
C MET A 104 -34.44 7.52 -21.11
N PHE A 105 -34.39 7.58 -19.78
CA PHE A 105 -33.17 7.92 -19.04
C PHE A 105 -32.17 6.77 -19.10
N LEU A 106 -30.89 7.11 -19.22
CA LEU A 106 -29.78 6.15 -19.18
C LEU A 106 -28.84 6.51 -18.04
N GLU A 107 -28.69 5.63 -17.07
CA GLU A 107 -27.81 5.85 -15.92
C GLU A 107 -26.50 5.06 -16.10
N LEU A 108 -25.38 5.77 -16.21
CA LEU A 108 -24.06 5.15 -16.10
C LEU A 108 -23.69 5.06 -14.61
N LYS A 109 -23.83 3.87 -14.00
CA LYS A 109 -23.62 3.67 -12.56
C LYS A 109 -22.18 3.37 -12.19
N LYS A 110 -21.56 2.42 -12.90
CA LYS A 110 -20.16 2.01 -12.71
C LYS A 110 -19.66 1.22 -13.94
N PRO A 111 -18.34 1.12 -14.14
CA PRO A 111 -17.79 0.17 -15.09
C PRO A 111 -18.09 -1.28 -14.69
N VAL A 112 -18.36 -2.15 -15.68
CA VAL A 112 -18.47 -3.60 -15.44
C VAL A 112 -17.12 -4.21 -15.06
N HIS A 113 -17.13 -5.03 -14.01
CA HIS A 113 -15.95 -5.78 -13.58
C HIS A 113 -15.85 -7.10 -14.35
N VAL A 114 -15.11 -7.10 -15.45
CA VAL A 114 -14.80 -8.33 -16.20
C VAL A 114 -13.62 -9.04 -15.51
N PRO A 115 -13.78 -10.28 -15.00
CA PRO A 115 -12.73 -11.01 -14.33
C PRO A 115 -11.65 -11.47 -15.31
N TYR A 116 -10.46 -10.89 -15.19
CA TYR A 116 -9.34 -11.12 -16.12
C TYR A 116 -8.83 -12.57 -16.10
N GLN A 117 -9.13 -13.31 -15.04
CA GLN A 117 -8.80 -14.73 -14.93
C GLN A 117 -9.63 -15.60 -15.88
N LEU A 118 -10.87 -15.18 -16.20
CA LEU A 118 -11.80 -15.93 -17.06
C LEU A 118 -11.81 -15.40 -18.49
N GLU A 119 -11.58 -14.09 -18.67
CA GLU A 119 -11.75 -13.39 -19.94
C GLU A 119 -10.44 -12.88 -20.54
N ALA A 120 -10.00 -13.49 -21.64
CA ALA A 120 -8.76 -13.14 -22.35
C ALA A 120 -8.73 -11.67 -22.83
N CYS A 121 -9.89 -11.07 -23.09
CA CYS A 121 -10.00 -9.65 -23.45
C CYS A 121 -9.64 -8.70 -22.31
N ALA A 122 -9.81 -9.14 -21.06
CA ALA A 122 -9.41 -8.42 -19.85
C ALA A 122 -7.99 -8.81 -19.39
N GLU A 123 -7.53 -10.03 -19.67
CA GLU A 123 -6.24 -10.58 -19.22
C GLU A 123 -5.04 -9.68 -19.56
N GLU A 124 -4.78 -9.38 -20.84
CA GLU A 124 -3.61 -8.56 -21.24
C GLU A 124 -3.70 -7.11 -20.73
N GLN A 125 -4.90 -6.55 -20.73
CA GLN A 125 -5.19 -5.20 -20.22
C GLN A 125 -4.88 -5.08 -18.72
N ARG A 126 -5.21 -6.12 -17.95
CA ARG A 126 -4.96 -6.17 -16.50
C ARG A 126 -3.53 -6.61 -16.19
N ARG A 127 -2.92 -7.48 -17.00
CA ARG A 127 -1.51 -7.91 -16.91
C ARG A 127 -0.56 -6.71 -16.88
N THR A 128 -0.78 -5.71 -17.73
CA THR A 128 0.03 -4.48 -17.76
C THR A 128 0.04 -3.73 -16.43
N GLN A 129 -1.04 -3.82 -15.65
CA GLN A 129 -1.16 -3.10 -14.37
C GLN A 129 -0.38 -3.75 -13.23
N LEU A 130 0.05 -5.01 -13.40
CA LEU A 130 0.88 -5.71 -12.42
C LEU A 130 2.33 -5.20 -12.38
N TYR A 131 2.82 -4.54 -13.44
CA TYR A 131 4.15 -3.92 -13.43
C TYR A 131 4.27 -2.89 -12.29
N ARG A 132 5.29 -3.03 -11.42
CA ARG A 132 5.52 -2.13 -10.27
C ARG A 132 5.67 -0.65 -10.65
N TRP A 133 5.90 -0.35 -11.92
CA TRP A 133 6.18 0.97 -12.47
C TRP A 133 5.09 1.44 -13.46
N TRP A 134 3.92 0.81 -13.39
CA TRP A 134 2.65 1.29 -13.94
C TRP A 134 2.00 2.33 -13.02
N HIS A 135 1.64 3.50 -13.56
CA HIS A 135 1.03 4.62 -12.83
C HIS A 135 -0.44 4.89 -13.20
N GLY A 136 -1.08 4.02 -14.00
CA GLY A 136 -2.49 4.18 -14.36
C GLY A 136 -2.77 5.40 -15.24
N ASN A 137 -3.93 6.04 -15.05
CA ASN A 137 -4.37 7.27 -15.71
C ASN A 137 -3.58 8.53 -15.27
N LEU A 138 -2.26 8.44 -15.09
CA LEU A 138 -1.43 9.57 -14.69
C LEU A 138 -1.36 10.63 -15.82
N PRO A 139 -1.69 11.90 -15.57
CA PRO A 139 -1.55 12.95 -16.59
C PRO A 139 -0.08 13.25 -16.93
N ALA A 140 0.19 13.69 -18.16
CA ALA A 140 1.55 14.07 -18.60
C ALA A 140 2.20 15.11 -17.68
N SER A 141 1.44 16.13 -17.27
CA SER A 141 1.88 17.16 -16.30
C SER A 141 2.23 16.59 -14.92
N SER A 142 1.51 15.56 -14.46
CA SER A 142 1.80 14.88 -13.19
C SER A 142 3.02 13.96 -13.31
N ALA A 143 3.20 13.27 -14.44
CA ALA A 143 4.41 12.52 -14.75
C ALA A 143 5.65 13.43 -14.79
N ASN A 144 5.53 14.63 -15.39
CA ASN A 144 6.60 15.61 -15.42
C ASN A 144 7.00 16.06 -14.01
N LYS A 145 6.03 16.30 -13.13
CA LYS A 145 6.28 16.65 -11.72
C LYS A 145 6.92 15.51 -10.93
N LEU A 146 6.47 14.27 -11.13
CA LEU A 146 7.05 13.10 -10.45
C LEU A 146 8.49 12.82 -10.88
N LEU A 147 8.80 12.96 -12.17
CA LEU A 147 10.14 12.74 -12.73
C LEU A 147 11.06 13.97 -12.61
N GLN A 148 10.55 15.13 -12.17
CA GLN A 148 11.32 16.38 -12.16
C GLN A 148 12.60 16.28 -11.32
N THR A 149 12.48 15.69 -10.13
CA THR A 149 13.55 15.51 -9.14
C THR A 149 14.35 14.22 -9.31
N GLU A 150 13.92 13.34 -10.21
CA GLU A 150 14.56 12.05 -10.43
C GLU A 150 15.81 12.16 -11.32
N LYS A 151 16.61 11.09 -11.33
CA LYS A 151 17.82 10.98 -12.13
C LYS A 151 17.50 10.90 -13.62
N ASN A 152 18.44 11.32 -14.47
CA ASN A 152 18.37 11.03 -15.90
C ASN A 152 18.29 9.50 -16.10
N GLY A 153 17.44 9.06 -17.02
CA GLY A 153 17.16 7.64 -17.23
C GLY A 153 16.07 7.06 -16.32
N THR A 154 15.56 7.80 -15.32
CA THR A 154 14.39 7.36 -14.54
C THR A 154 13.11 7.44 -15.38
N TYR A 155 12.26 6.41 -15.35
CA TYR A 155 11.08 6.32 -16.22
C TYR A 155 9.86 5.65 -15.58
N LEU A 156 8.67 5.91 -16.12
CA LEU A 156 7.40 5.32 -15.68
C LEU A 156 6.51 4.97 -16.87
N LEU A 157 5.60 4.00 -16.69
CA LEU A 157 4.55 3.65 -17.64
C LEU A 157 3.20 4.23 -17.17
N ARG A 158 2.42 4.77 -18.09
CA ARG A 158 1.08 5.32 -17.81
C ARG A 158 0.13 5.13 -18.99
N ALA A 159 -1.16 5.38 -18.77
CA ALA A 159 -2.15 5.46 -19.84
C ALA A 159 -1.90 6.64 -20.78
N SER A 160 -2.31 6.51 -22.04
CA SER A 160 -2.53 7.67 -22.90
C SER A 160 -3.83 8.38 -22.53
N GLN A 161 -3.78 9.72 -22.44
CA GLN A 161 -4.96 10.55 -22.18
C GLN A 161 -5.81 10.75 -23.45
N HIS A 162 -5.20 10.62 -24.63
CA HIS A 162 -5.83 10.95 -25.93
C HIS A 162 -6.20 9.71 -26.76
N ILE A 163 -5.60 8.55 -26.47
CA ILE A 163 -5.76 7.31 -27.26
C ILE A 163 -6.10 6.15 -26.31
N PRO A 164 -7.39 5.78 -26.16
CA PRO A 164 -7.79 4.71 -25.27
C PRO A 164 -7.11 3.37 -25.56
N GLY A 165 -6.56 2.76 -24.51
CA GLY A 165 -5.82 1.50 -24.57
C GLY A 165 -4.33 1.65 -24.96
N ALA A 166 -3.90 2.80 -25.47
CA ALA A 166 -2.47 3.05 -25.71
C ALA A 166 -1.74 3.36 -24.40
N LEU A 167 -0.48 2.93 -24.32
CA LEU A 167 0.40 3.18 -23.17
C LEU A 167 1.36 4.32 -23.50
N VAL A 168 1.95 4.94 -22.49
CA VAL A 168 2.96 5.99 -22.66
C VAL A 168 4.13 5.74 -21.70
N ILE A 169 5.34 5.62 -22.22
CA ILE A 169 6.57 5.71 -21.44
C ILE A 169 6.82 7.19 -21.19
N SER A 170 6.97 7.60 -19.93
CA SER A 170 7.46 8.93 -19.57
C SER A 170 8.82 8.79 -18.92
N ALA A 171 9.84 9.43 -19.47
CA ALA A 171 11.23 9.20 -19.08
C ALA A 171 12.01 10.52 -18.93
N LYS A 172 12.80 10.60 -17.86
CA LYS A 172 13.61 11.76 -17.48
C LYS A 172 14.87 11.85 -18.35
N THR A 173 15.06 13.01 -18.95
CA THR A 173 16.24 13.37 -19.76
C THR A 173 16.87 14.65 -19.22
N GLU A 174 17.98 15.09 -19.82
CA GLU A 174 18.59 16.38 -19.49
C GLU A 174 17.61 17.54 -19.74
N GLY A 175 17.27 18.24 -18.66
CA GLY A 175 16.40 19.42 -18.67
C GLY A 175 14.90 19.17 -18.85
N HIS A 176 14.45 18.00 -19.30
CA HIS A 176 13.03 17.75 -19.60
C HIS A 176 12.61 16.28 -19.43
N VAL A 177 11.33 16.00 -19.63
CA VAL A 177 10.75 14.65 -19.65
C VAL A 177 10.21 14.38 -21.05
N VAL A 178 10.55 13.22 -21.60
CA VAL A 178 10.09 12.75 -22.91
C VAL A 178 8.91 11.79 -22.70
N HIS A 179 7.92 11.87 -23.59
CA HIS A 179 6.75 10.99 -23.59
C HIS A 179 6.70 10.21 -24.90
N LEU A 180 6.80 8.87 -24.85
CA LEU A 180 6.71 8.00 -26.02
C LEU A 180 5.45 7.14 -25.95
N THR A 181 4.57 7.28 -26.93
CA THR A 181 3.36 6.46 -27.05
C THR A 181 3.71 5.06 -27.55
N ILE A 182 3.23 4.05 -26.85
CA ILE A 182 3.20 2.66 -27.28
C ILE A 182 1.79 2.38 -27.79
N TYR A 183 1.70 1.99 -29.06
CA TYR A 183 0.48 1.55 -29.71
C TYR A 183 0.36 0.03 -29.63
N GLN A 184 -0.86 -0.47 -29.65
CA GLN A 184 -1.15 -1.88 -29.87
C GLN A 184 -1.86 -2.03 -31.22
N ASP A 185 -1.24 -2.75 -32.14
CA ASP A 185 -1.73 -2.96 -33.51
C ASP A 185 -3.15 -3.58 -33.51
N PRO A 186 -4.13 -2.99 -34.22
CA PRO A 186 -5.53 -3.39 -34.16
C PRO A 186 -5.81 -4.79 -34.74
N THR A 187 -4.92 -5.30 -35.61
CA THR A 187 -5.09 -6.58 -36.32
C THR A 187 -4.31 -7.71 -35.67
N THR A 188 -3.08 -7.43 -35.20
CA THR A 188 -2.14 -8.44 -34.71
C THR A 188 -1.99 -8.47 -33.19
N GLY A 189 -2.52 -7.47 -32.48
CA GLY A 189 -2.42 -7.35 -31.02
C GLY A 189 -1.01 -7.01 -30.50
N ARG A 190 -0.02 -6.84 -31.39
CA ARG A 190 1.38 -6.57 -31.03
C ARG A 190 1.62 -5.11 -30.70
N PHE A 191 2.60 -4.84 -29.85
CA PHE A 191 2.96 -3.51 -29.37
C PHE A 191 4.15 -2.91 -30.13
N ASN A 192 4.13 -1.62 -30.41
CA ASN A 192 5.26 -0.87 -30.98
C ASN A 192 5.23 0.61 -30.53
N ILE A 193 6.38 1.29 -30.61
CA ILE A 193 6.46 2.76 -30.48
C ILE A 193 6.24 3.38 -31.87
N ASP A 194 5.79 4.63 -31.91
CA ASP A 194 5.71 5.38 -33.18
C ASP A 194 7.06 5.44 -33.90
N GLY A 195 7.03 5.44 -35.23
CA GLY A 195 8.24 5.48 -36.07
C GLY A 195 9.15 4.23 -36.06
N ASP A 196 8.94 3.26 -35.17
CA ASP A 196 9.65 1.97 -35.17
C ASP A 196 8.83 0.87 -35.89
N ARG A 197 9.52 0.01 -36.64
CA ARG A 197 8.94 -1.16 -37.34
C ARG A 197 8.90 -2.41 -36.46
N THR A 198 9.60 -2.42 -35.34
CA THR A 198 9.71 -3.57 -34.43
C THR A 198 8.41 -3.75 -33.64
N LYS A 199 7.77 -4.92 -33.78
CA LYS A 199 6.52 -5.28 -33.10
C LYS A 199 6.75 -6.38 -32.07
N PHE A 200 6.40 -6.11 -30.83
CA PHE A 200 6.58 -6.98 -29.66
C PHE A 200 5.28 -7.68 -29.27
N GLN A 201 5.37 -8.85 -28.64
CA GLN A 201 4.18 -9.63 -28.25
C GLN A 201 3.46 -9.06 -27.01
N SER A 202 4.17 -8.34 -26.15
CA SER A 202 3.61 -7.66 -24.97
C SER A 202 4.34 -6.34 -24.74
N ALA A 203 3.70 -5.43 -23.99
CA ALA A 203 4.33 -4.19 -23.54
C ALA A 203 5.63 -4.48 -22.75
N TRP A 204 5.65 -5.53 -21.93
CA TRP A 204 6.86 -5.94 -21.21
C TRP A 204 8.07 -6.16 -22.13
N LEU A 205 7.91 -6.97 -23.19
CA LEU A 205 9.02 -7.31 -24.09
C LEU A 205 9.53 -6.09 -24.86
N LEU A 206 8.63 -5.18 -25.21
CA LEU A 206 8.96 -3.87 -25.79
C LEU A 206 9.87 -3.09 -24.84
N ILE A 207 9.47 -2.97 -23.58
CA ILE A 207 10.22 -2.20 -22.59
C ILE A 207 11.54 -2.88 -22.22
N ASP A 208 11.55 -4.19 -21.95
CA ASP A 208 12.79 -4.93 -21.66
C ASP A 208 13.79 -4.80 -22.82
N SER A 209 13.32 -4.80 -24.08
CA SER A 209 14.15 -4.54 -25.25
C SER A 209 14.74 -3.13 -25.26
N TYR A 210 13.94 -2.07 -25.10
CA TYR A 210 14.44 -0.69 -25.11
C TYR A 210 15.22 -0.31 -23.84
N SER A 211 14.93 -0.96 -22.72
CA SER A 211 15.77 -0.88 -21.52
C SER A 211 17.17 -1.39 -21.82
N LYS A 212 17.36 -2.36 -22.73
CA LYS A 212 18.67 -2.89 -23.17
C LYS A 212 19.26 -2.12 -24.35
N ASN A 213 18.43 -1.57 -25.23
CA ASN A 213 18.82 -0.87 -26.45
C ASN A 213 18.15 0.53 -26.47
N PRO A 214 18.86 1.60 -26.07
CA PRO A 214 18.27 2.94 -25.94
C PRO A 214 17.57 3.43 -27.21
N ILE A 215 16.45 4.12 -27.04
CA ILE A 215 15.64 4.62 -28.16
C ILE A 215 16.34 5.85 -28.75
N VAL A 216 16.45 5.92 -30.08
CA VAL A 216 17.05 7.06 -30.78
C VAL A 216 15.95 7.84 -31.50
N GLU A 217 15.64 9.02 -30.96
CA GLU A 217 14.69 9.96 -31.55
C GLU A 217 15.36 10.70 -32.71
N LYS A 218 14.73 10.66 -33.89
CA LYS A 218 15.26 11.29 -35.12
C LYS A 218 14.74 12.72 -35.24
N GLY A 219 15.63 13.69 -35.01
CA GLY A 219 15.38 15.12 -35.18
C GLY A 219 16.68 15.88 -35.45
N GLU A 220 16.64 17.21 -35.48
CA GLU A 220 17.82 18.06 -35.78
C GLU A 220 19.01 17.84 -34.82
N ALA A 221 18.71 17.50 -33.56
CA ALA A 221 19.67 16.93 -32.62
C ALA A 221 19.17 15.54 -32.23
N SER A 222 19.79 14.48 -32.77
CA SER A 222 19.47 13.09 -32.43
C SER A 222 19.58 12.86 -30.91
N ARG A 223 18.45 12.54 -30.26
CA ARG A 223 18.40 12.28 -28.81
C ARG A 223 18.41 10.79 -28.54
N VAL A 224 19.16 10.39 -27.51
CA VAL A 224 19.17 9.01 -27.03
C VAL A 224 18.42 8.95 -25.71
N LEU A 225 17.29 8.23 -25.70
CA LEU A 225 16.48 8.01 -24.52
C LEU A 225 16.89 6.71 -23.82
N TYR A 226 17.40 6.85 -22.61
CA TYR A 226 17.76 5.74 -21.74
C TYR A 226 16.59 5.41 -20.80
N LEU A 227 16.28 4.12 -20.66
CA LEU A 227 15.32 3.60 -19.68
C LEU A 227 16.12 2.78 -18.65
N GLU A 228 16.64 3.47 -17.63
CA GLU A 228 17.61 2.91 -16.68
C GLU A 228 16.97 2.47 -15.37
N GLU A 229 16.18 3.35 -14.73
CA GLU A 229 15.62 3.14 -13.39
C GLU A 229 14.08 3.32 -13.41
N PRO A 230 13.26 2.27 -13.21
CA PRO A 230 11.81 2.40 -13.15
C PRO A 230 11.36 3.12 -11.86
N LEU A 231 10.56 4.18 -11.98
CA LEU A 231 9.91 4.83 -10.85
C LEU A 231 8.72 4.00 -10.35
N PHE A 232 8.88 3.35 -9.18
CA PHE A 232 7.88 2.44 -8.65
C PHE A 232 6.66 3.11 -8.00
N ASN A 233 5.50 2.56 -8.34
CA ASN A 233 4.18 2.88 -7.84
C ASN A 233 3.63 1.74 -6.96
N THR A 234 3.20 2.09 -5.75
CA THR A 234 2.65 1.20 -4.73
C THR A 234 1.14 1.00 -4.85
N PHE A 235 0.52 1.80 -5.70
CA PHE A 235 -0.90 1.69 -6.01
C PHE A 235 -1.18 0.42 -6.85
N ILE A 236 -2.30 -0.27 -6.53
CA ILE A 236 -2.93 -1.26 -7.41
C ILE A 236 -4.44 -1.42 -7.11
N GLU A 237 -5.26 -1.89 -8.07
CA GLU A 237 -6.64 -2.32 -7.79
C GLU A 237 -6.69 -3.61 -6.96
N ALA A 238 -7.77 -3.80 -6.17
CA ALA A 238 -7.93 -4.94 -5.27
C ALA A 238 -8.00 -6.30 -6.00
N ASP A 239 -8.59 -6.37 -7.20
CA ASP A 239 -8.64 -7.60 -8.01
C ASP A 239 -7.28 -8.11 -8.49
N LEU A 240 -6.28 -7.23 -8.56
CA LEU A 240 -4.90 -7.54 -8.94
C LEU A 240 -3.95 -7.59 -7.74
N PHE A 241 -4.44 -7.31 -6.53
CA PHE A 241 -3.59 -7.16 -5.34
C PHE A 241 -2.91 -8.46 -4.94
N VAL A 242 -3.61 -9.59 -5.09
CA VAL A 242 -3.07 -10.93 -4.77
C VAL A 242 -1.85 -11.24 -5.64
N ASP A 243 -1.95 -10.98 -6.93
CA ASP A 243 -0.89 -11.25 -7.91
C ASP A 243 0.27 -10.28 -7.77
N ARG A 244 -0.01 -9.00 -7.49
CA ARG A 244 1.03 -8.03 -7.13
C ARG A 244 1.73 -8.42 -5.85
N TYR A 245 1.03 -8.92 -4.83
CA TYR A 245 1.64 -9.45 -3.61
C TYR A 245 2.57 -10.62 -3.92
N GLU A 246 2.14 -11.57 -4.76
CA GLU A 246 2.97 -12.68 -5.24
C GLU A 246 4.24 -12.22 -6.00
N ILE A 247 4.17 -11.11 -6.74
CA ILE A 247 5.34 -10.50 -7.38
C ILE A 247 6.25 -9.83 -6.34
N ILE A 248 5.74 -8.88 -5.54
CA ILE A 248 6.58 -8.04 -4.68
C ILE A 248 7.15 -8.75 -3.44
N ARG A 249 6.60 -9.90 -3.05
CA ARG A 249 7.12 -10.72 -1.94
C ARG A 249 8.33 -11.57 -2.32
N ARG A 250 8.70 -11.63 -3.61
CA ARG A 250 9.87 -12.40 -4.09
C ARG A 250 11.17 -11.62 -3.84
N PRO A 251 12.31 -12.30 -3.65
CA PRO A 251 13.61 -11.65 -3.60
C PRO A 251 13.95 -10.97 -4.93
N ILE A 252 14.32 -9.69 -4.89
CA ILE A 252 14.70 -8.88 -6.07
C ILE A 252 15.95 -9.46 -6.75
N ASN A 253 16.89 -9.99 -5.95
CA ASN A 253 18.03 -10.75 -6.46
C ASN A 253 18.16 -12.09 -5.70
N PRO A 254 17.72 -13.22 -6.30
CA PRO A 254 17.83 -14.55 -5.70
C PRO A 254 19.27 -15.05 -5.42
N ARG A 255 20.30 -14.26 -5.75
CA ARG A 255 21.73 -14.59 -5.53
C ARG A 255 22.39 -13.81 -4.40
N GLU A 256 21.71 -12.86 -3.78
CA GLU A 256 22.22 -12.10 -2.64
C GLU A 256 21.77 -12.70 -1.31
N SER A 257 22.63 -12.70 -0.29
CA SER A 257 22.36 -13.35 1.01
C SER A 257 21.35 -12.62 1.88
N MET A 258 21.04 -11.35 1.56
CA MET A 258 19.90 -10.63 2.11
C MET A 258 18.76 -10.67 1.10
N GLU A 259 17.72 -11.46 1.38
CA GLU A 259 16.51 -11.62 0.57
C GLU A 259 15.67 -10.31 0.52
N LYS A 260 16.22 -9.18 0.01
CA LYS A 260 15.45 -7.94 -0.17
C LYS A 260 14.31 -8.16 -1.16
N THR A 261 13.09 -7.82 -0.75
CA THR A 261 11.87 -7.93 -1.56
C THR A 261 11.38 -6.56 -2.00
N GLY A 262 10.41 -6.50 -2.91
CA GLY A 262 9.72 -5.25 -3.25
C GLY A 262 8.98 -4.64 -2.06
N ILE A 263 8.50 -5.47 -1.12
CA ILE A 263 7.90 -5.02 0.15
C ILE A 263 8.98 -4.40 1.06
N SER A 264 10.17 -4.99 1.11
CA SER A 264 11.32 -4.46 1.87
C SER A 264 11.75 -3.09 1.35
N GLU A 265 11.83 -2.94 0.02
CA GLU A 265 12.16 -1.67 -0.64
C GLU A 265 11.14 -0.56 -0.34
N GLU A 266 9.84 -0.89 -0.37
CA GLU A 266 8.79 0.05 0.04
C GLU A 266 8.90 0.45 1.52
N PHE A 267 9.22 -0.49 2.41
CA PHE A 267 9.36 -0.20 3.84
C PHE A 267 10.64 0.59 4.18
N ASP A 268 11.75 0.30 3.50
CA ASP A 268 12.97 1.12 3.51
C ASP A 268 12.61 2.56 3.10
N ARG A 269 11.84 2.73 2.01
CA ARG A 269 11.39 4.03 1.55
C ARG A 269 10.43 4.72 2.52
N LEU A 270 9.53 4.01 3.21
CA LEU A 270 8.72 4.58 4.32
C LEU A 270 9.57 5.09 5.48
N SER A 271 10.77 4.54 5.67
CA SER A 271 11.68 4.88 6.75
C SER A 271 12.65 6.00 6.37
N GLN A 272 13.03 6.08 5.09
CA GLN A 272 13.86 7.15 4.51
C GLN A 272 13.03 8.41 4.19
N GLU A 273 11.82 8.26 3.64
CA GLU A 273 10.85 9.34 3.45
C GLU A 273 10.07 9.68 4.73
N ALA A 274 10.56 9.28 5.91
CA ALA A 274 9.99 9.68 7.20
C ALA A 274 9.83 11.20 7.17
N LEU A 275 8.56 11.64 7.18
CA LEU A 275 8.17 12.85 6.45
C LEU A 275 9.03 14.05 6.87
N PRO A 276 9.48 14.89 5.93
CA PRO A 276 10.03 16.21 6.29
C PRO A 276 9.09 16.94 7.25
N ALA A 277 7.77 16.78 7.07
CA ALA A 277 6.74 17.23 8.00
C ALA A 277 6.78 16.58 9.40
N GLU A 278 7.03 15.27 9.55
CA GLU A 278 7.10 14.60 10.88
C GLU A 278 8.20 15.20 11.77
N GLN A 279 9.29 15.71 11.18
CA GLN A 279 10.36 16.41 11.89
C GLN A 279 9.92 17.80 12.41
N TYR A 280 8.90 18.41 11.80
CA TYR A 280 8.31 19.71 12.22
C TYR A 280 7.02 19.57 13.05
N LEU A 281 6.40 18.39 13.10
CA LEU A 281 5.19 18.16 13.89
C LEU A 281 5.51 18.13 15.40
N SER A 282 4.93 19.09 16.13
CA SER A 282 5.20 19.27 17.56
C SER A 282 4.74 18.08 18.40
N LYS A 283 5.53 17.77 19.44
CA LYS A 283 5.28 16.75 20.48
C LYS A 283 5.55 17.30 21.88
N ARG A 284 5.33 18.61 22.06
CA ARG A 284 5.74 19.38 23.24
C ARG A 284 4.97 18.93 24.47
N GLU A 285 3.66 18.73 24.36
CA GLU A 285 2.82 18.47 25.54
C GLU A 285 3.16 17.11 26.17
N GLY A 286 3.42 16.09 25.37
CA GLY A 286 3.88 14.79 25.87
C GLY A 286 5.30 14.77 26.44
N ARG A 287 6.12 15.78 26.12
CA ARG A 287 7.49 15.95 26.65
C ARG A 287 7.57 16.84 27.88
N ARG A 288 6.46 17.43 28.35
CA ARG A 288 6.46 18.25 29.57
C ARG A 288 6.79 17.39 30.79
N PRO A 289 7.61 17.87 31.76
CA PRO A 289 7.98 17.10 32.94
C PRO A 289 6.78 16.51 33.71
N ILE A 290 5.70 17.29 33.86
CA ILE A 290 4.45 16.86 34.53
C ILE A 290 3.73 15.68 33.84
N ASN A 291 4.01 15.46 32.54
CA ASN A 291 3.43 14.38 31.75
C ASN A 291 4.40 13.20 31.56
N ALA A 292 5.64 13.29 32.06
CA ALA A 292 6.67 12.29 31.82
C ALA A 292 6.25 10.89 32.32
N ASP A 293 5.69 10.82 33.53
CA ASP A 293 5.26 9.56 34.18
C ASP A 293 3.88 9.07 33.69
N LYS A 294 3.23 9.81 32.78
CA LYS A 294 2.06 9.37 32.02
C LYS A 294 2.46 8.64 30.72
N ASN A 295 3.75 8.55 30.40
CA ASN A 295 4.25 7.90 29.19
C ASN A 295 4.92 6.56 29.52
N ARG A 296 4.41 5.45 28.97
CA ARG A 296 5.03 4.12 29.11
C ARG A 296 6.44 4.07 28.52
N TYR A 297 6.71 4.90 27.51
CA TYR A 297 8.03 5.08 26.91
C TYR A 297 8.33 6.57 26.70
N LYS A 298 9.39 7.09 27.34
CA LYS A 298 9.73 8.53 27.36
C LYS A 298 9.92 9.15 25.96
N ASN A 299 10.30 8.34 24.97
CA ASN A 299 10.52 8.76 23.58
C ASN A 299 9.30 8.56 22.66
N ILE A 300 8.24 7.89 23.11
CA ILE A 300 7.04 7.61 22.31
C ILE A 300 5.87 8.40 22.90
N VAL A 301 5.59 9.55 22.30
CA VAL A 301 4.59 10.54 22.74
C VAL A 301 3.75 10.99 21.54
N PRO A 302 2.49 11.40 21.73
CA PRO A 302 1.62 11.82 20.63
C PRO A 302 2.11 13.13 20.00
N PHE A 303 1.67 13.41 18.77
CA PHE A 303 1.78 14.75 18.21
C PHE A 303 0.73 15.68 18.84
N ASP A 304 1.08 16.95 19.05
CA ASP A 304 0.22 17.91 19.74
C ASP A 304 -1.06 18.26 18.94
N HIS A 305 -1.01 18.20 17.61
CA HIS A 305 -2.12 18.55 16.72
C HIS A 305 -3.20 17.46 16.60
N THR A 306 -2.90 16.22 17.01
CA THR A 306 -3.80 15.06 16.93
C THR A 306 -3.95 14.33 18.27
N ARG A 307 -3.28 14.79 19.34
CA ARG A 307 -3.46 14.20 20.67
C ARG A 307 -4.91 14.31 21.13
N VAL A 308 -5.34 13.35 21.94
CA VAL A 308 -6.59 13.52 22.69
C VAL A 308 -6.34 14.50 23.85
N ILE A 309 -7.31 15.39 24.10
CA ILE A 309 -7.26 16.41 25.15
C ILE A 309 -8.40 16.12 26.13
N LEU A 310 -8.09 15.90 27.40
CA LEU A 310 -9.10 15.58 28.43
C LEU A 310 -9.65 16.88 29.05
N ASN A 311 -10.95 17.14 28.87
CA ASN A 311 -11.52 18.47 29.10
C ASN A 311 -12.23 18.64 30.46
N ASP A 312 -12.44 17.57 31.23
CA ASP A 312 -13.27 17.58 32.44
C ASP A 312 -12.59 18.14 33.70
N ARG A 313 -11.30 18.52 33.64
CA ARG A 313 -10.51 18.99 34.81
C ARG A 313 -9.59 20.19 34.51
N PRO A 314 -10.05 21.25 33.81
CA PRO A 314 -9.19 22.27 33.19
C PRO A 314 -8.26 23.02 34.17
N ASN A 315 -8.61 23.09 35.46
CA ASN A 315 -7.84 23.79 36.48
C ASN A 315 -6.69 22.97 37.08
N ILE A 316 -6.51 21.70 36.67
CA ILE A 316 -5.43 20.83 37.15
C ILE A 316 -4.36 20.71 36.06
N GLN A 317 -3.14 21.17 36.36
CA GLN A 317 -2.03 21.14 35.41
C GLN A 317 -1.70 19.70 34.97
N GLY A 318 -1.59 19.46 33.65
CA GLY A 318 -1.31 18.13 33.10
C GLY A 318 -2.48 17.13 33.16
N SER A 319 -3.66 17.54 33.64
CA SER A 319 -4.86 16.69 33.65
C SER A 319 -5.48 16.51 32.26
N ASP A 320 -5.12 17.37 31.30
CA ASP A 320 -5.58 17.35 29.92
C ASP A 320 -4.82 16.34 29.05
N TYR A 321 -3.74 15.75 29.58
CA TYR A 321 -2.85 14.87 28.85
C TYR A 321 -3.15 13.39 29.06
N ILE A 322 -3.25 12.69 27.92
CA ILE A 322 -3.13 11.24 27.79
C ILE A 322 -2.27 10.92 26.56
N ASN A 323 -1.48 9.84 26.59
CA ASN A 323 -0.66 9.41 25.45
C ASN A 323 -1.50 8.67 24.39
N ALA A 324 -2.41 9.42 23.77
CA ALA A 324 -3.34 8.96 22.75
C ALA A 324 -3.40 9.96 21.60
N SER A 325 -3.65 9.47 20.38
CA SER A 325 -3.84 10.28 19.19
C SER A 325 -5.09 9.84 18.44
N TYR A 326 -5.92 10.79 17.99
CA TYR A 326 -6.92 10.51 16.97
C TYR A 326 -6.24 10.04 15.69
N VAL A 327 -6.89 9.14 14.95
CA VAL A 327 -6.59 8.83 13.55
C VAL A 327 -7.90 8.85 12.79
N ARG A 328 -7.99 9.68 11.75
CA ARG A 328 -9.23 9.93 11.00
C ARG A 328 -8.96 9.81 9.51
N PHE A 329 -9.92 9.25 8.78
CA PHE A 329 -9.89 9.13 7.33
C PHE A 329 -10.88 10.14 6.74
N GLU A 330 -10.54 11.43 6.88
CA GLU A 330 -11.40 12.50 6.37
C GLU A 330 -11.46 12.43 4.83
N ASN A 331 -12.67 12.53 4.26
CA ASN A 331 -12.90 12.73 2.82
C ASN A 331 -12.42 14.13 2.39
N SER A 332 -11.13 14.38 2.52
CA SER A 332 -10.56 15.70 2.30
C SER A 332 -10.44 15.95 0.80
N GLN A 333 -11.13 16.98 0.29
CA GLN A 333 -10.83 17.53 -1.04
C GLN A 333 -9.38 18.07 -1.13
N ARG A 334 -8.67 18.19 0.00
CA ARG A 334 -7.26 18.54 0.10
C ARG A 334 -6.33 17.43 -0.43
N THR A 335 -6.72 16.16 -0.34
CA THR A 335 -5.99 15.02 -0.91
C THR A 335 -6.57 14.63 -2.26
N LYS A 336 -6.45 15.50 -3.26
CA LYS A 336 -6.98 15.33 -4.64
C LYS A 336 -6.70 13.98 -5.32
N ASN A 337 -5.69 13.23 -4.84
CA ASN A 337 -5.25 11.96 -5.41
C ASN A 337 -5.42 10.75 -4.47
N VAL A 338 -6.04 10.93 -3.28
CA VAL A 338 -6.24 9.84 -2.30
C VAL A 338 -7.58 10.02 -1.60
N THR A 339 -8.57 9.22 -2.02
CA THR A 339 -9.85 9.00 -1.35
C THR A 339 -9.79 7.68 -0.59
N PHE A 340 -9.57 7.73 0.73
CA PHE A 340 -9.70 6.56 1.57
C PHE A 340 -11.18 6.29 1.85
N ALA A 341 -11.68 5.10 1.51
CA ALA A 341 -13.08 4.74 1.68
C ALA A 341 -13.37 4.15 3.08
N CYS A 342 -12.81 4.76 4.13
CA CYS A 342 -13.02 4.38 5.52
C CYS A 342 -13.76 5.52 6.26
N GLU A 343 -14.90 5.20 6.87
CA GLU A 343 -15.68 6.18 7.67
C GLU A 343 -15.50 6.04 9.18
N LYS A 344 -14.86 4.95 9.60
CA LYS A 344 -14.46 4.74 10.99
C LYS A 344 -13.43 5.78 11.40
N SER A 345 -13.53 6.24 12.64
CA SER A 345 -12.49 7.02 13.31
C SER A 345 -11.90 6.21 14.45
N PHE A 346 -10.64 6.48 14.78
CA PHE A 346 -9.90 5.69 15.76
C PHE A 346 -9.16 6.59 16.75
N ILE A 347 -8.82 6.01 17.89
CA ILE A 347 -7.83 6.55 18.83
C ILE A 347 -6.72 5.52 19.01
N ALA A 348 -5.51 5.86 18.59
CA ALA A 348 -4.32 5.06 18.83
C ALA A 348 -3.66 5.50 20.15
N THR A 349 -3.67 4.65 21.17
CA THR A 349 -3.13 4.95 22.52
C THR A 349 -2.14 3.89 23.00
N GLN A 350 -1.28 4.25 23.95
CA GLN A 350 -0.45 3.29 24.68
C GLN A 350 -1.32 2.38 25.58
N GLY A 351 -0.77 1.23 25.98
CA GLY A 351 -1.34 0.40 27.04
C GLY A 351 -1.24 1.09 28.39
N CYS A 352 -2.33 1.08 29.15
CA CYS A 352 -2.48 1.80 30.42
C CYS A 352 -1.32 1.51 31.37
N LEU A 353 -0.79 2.55 32.02
CA LEU A 353 -0.08 2.45 33.29
C LEU A 353 -1.11 2.52 34.43
N ASP A 354 -0.79 2.02 35.62
CA ASP A 354 -1.65 2.15 36.81
C ASP A 354 -2.07 3.62 37.05
N THR A 355 -1.10 4.54 36.90
CA THR A 355 -1.29 6.00 37.03
C THR A 355 -2.17 6.62 35.95
N THR A 356 -2.45 5.91 34.85
CA THR A 356 -3.24 6.43 33.71
C THR A 356 -4.58 5.71 33.50
N ILE A 357 -4.97 4.73 34.34
CA ILE A 357 -6.24 4.01 34.19
C ILE A 357 -7.44 4.98 34.27
N ALA A 358 -7.43 5.93 35.21
CA ALA A 358 -8.47 6.95 35.30
C ALA A 358 -8.50 7.89 34.08
N ASP A 359 -7.34 8.28 33.56
CA ASP A 359 -7.23 9.11 32.34
C ASP A 359 -7.74 8.36 31.10
N PHE A 360 -7.49 7.05 31.00
CA PHE A 360 -8.03 6.19 29.94
C PHE A 360 -9.56 6.13 29.97
N TRP A 361 -10.17 5.96 31.15
CA TRP A 361 -11.63 5.97 31.24
C TRP A 361 -12.24 7.35 31.03
N ARG A 362 -11.58 8.43 31.47
CA ARG A 362 -11.96 9.82 31.12
C ARG A 362 -12.00 10.01 29.60
N MET A 363 -11.00 9.49 28.88
CA MET A 363 -10.96 9.48 27.42
C MET A 363 -12.14 8.71 26.81
N VAL A 364 -12.32 7.43 27.17
CA VAL A 364 -13.40 6.57 26.62
C VAL A 364 -14.79 7.20 26.86
N TRP A 365 -15.00 7.80 28.04
CA TRP A 365 -16.23 8.51 28.36
C TRP A 365 -16.41 9.79 27.53
N GLN A 366 -15.39 10.65 27.46
CA GLN A 366 -15.47 11.92 26.72
C GLN A 366 -15.78 11.68 25.25
N GLU A 367 -15.07 10.73 24.63
CA GLU A 367 -15.12 10.49 23.19
C GLU A 367 -16.33 9.65 22.74
N ASN A 368 -17.19 9.19 23.66
CA ASN A 368 -18.31 8.28 23.39
C ASN A 368 -17.87 6.98 22.66
N SER A 369 -16.61 6.57 22.84
CA SER A 369 -16.05 5.34 22.28
C SER A 369 -16.77 4.12 22.86
N ARG A 370 -17.31 3.25 22.00
CA ARG A 370 -18.02 2.03 22.44
C ARG A 370 -17.28 0.73 22.15
N VAL A 371 -16.20 0.77 21.37
CA VAL A 371 -15.37 -0.40 21.05
C VAL A 371 -13.91 -0.12 21.43
N ILE A 372 -13.30 -1.05 22.17
CA ILE A 372 -11.90 -1.04 22.57
C ILE A 372 -11.22 -2.29 22.00
N VAL A 373 -10.09 -2.13 21.32
CA VAL A 373 -9.33 -3.17 20.62
C VAL A 373 -7.93 -3.25 21.21
N MET A 374 -7.57 -4.41 21.77
CA MET A 374 -6.33 -4.63 22.51
C MET A 374 -5.56 -5.83 21.95
N PRO A 375 -4.61 -5.65 20.99
CA PRO A 375 -3.80 -6.73 20.44
C PRO A 375 -2.52 -6.95 21.26
N THR A 376 -2.70 -7.22 22.56
CA THR A 376 -1.63 -7.50 23.51
C THR A 376 -2.20 -8.19 24.75
N MET A 377 -1.40 -9.03 25.40
CA MET A 377 -1.68 -9.47 26.77
C MET A 377 -1.20 -8.40 27.77
N GLU A 378 -1.68 -8.47 29.01
CA GLU A 378 -1.20 -7.59 30.10
C GLU A 378 0.31 -7.74 30.31
N ASN A 379 0.82 -8.97 30.22
CA ASN A 379 2.22 -9.35 30.40
C ASN A 379 2.73 -10.24 29.26
N GLU A 380 3.88 -9.86 28.70
CA GLU A 380 4.56 -10.55 27.58
C GLU A 380 6.08 -10.42 27.85
N ARG A 381 6.60 -11.27 28.74
CA ARG A 381 7.92 -11.21 29.44
C ARG A 381 8.15 -9.94 30.31
N LYS A 382 7.46 -8.85 29.99
CA LYS A 382 7.36 -7.59 30.73
C LYS A 382 5.91 -7.10 30.60
N GLU A 383 5.48 -6.29 31.56
CA GLU A 383 4.17 -5.64 31.48
C GLU A 383 4.05 -4.77 30.22
N LYS A 384 2.96 -4.95 29.48
CA LYS A 384 2.59 -4.19 28.29
C LYS A 384 1.44 -3.22 28.56
N CYS A 385 0.51 -3.61 29.42
CA CYS A 385 -0.66 -2.84 29.81
C CYS A 385 -1.14 -3.30 31.20
N ALA A 386 -1.32 -2.36 32.13
CA ALA A 386 -2.03 -2.60 33.38
C ALA A 386 -3.51 -2.91 33.11
N ARG A 387 -4.13 -3.73 33.97
CA ARG A 387 -5.53 -4.14 33.82
C ARG A 387 -6.46 -2.98 34.18
N TYR A 388 -7.09 -2.38 33.18
CA TYR A 388 -8.00 -1.24 33.34
C TYR A 388 -9.48 -1.67 33.45
N TRP A 389 -9.77 -2.95 33.69
CA TRP A 389 -11.12 -3.49 33.85
C TRP A 389 -11.19 -4.40 35.09
N PRO A 390 -12.40 -4.66 35.63
CA PRO A 390 -12.54 -5.43 36.87
C PRO A 390 -11.95 -6.84 36.82
N ALA A 391 -11.41 -7.29 37.95
CA ALA A 391 -10.90 -8.66 38.12
C ALA A 391 -11.97 -9.74 37.92
N GLU A 392 -13.20 -9.44 38.35
CA GLU A 392 -14.28 -10.41 38.48
C GLU A 392 -15.55 -9.91 37.78
N VAL A 393 -16.23 -10.80 37.05
CA VAL A 393 -17.49 -10.49 36.39
C VAL A 393 -18.56 -10.15 37.44
N GLY A 394 -19.28 -9.05 37.23
CA GLY A 394 -20.34 -8.56 38.11
C GLY A 394 -19.86 -7.68 39.28
N LYS A 395 -18.54 -7.59 39.56
CA LYS A 395 -17.98 -6.72 40.59
C LYS A 395 -17.48 -5.42 39.96
N PRO A 396 -18.12 -4.25 40.22
CA PRO A 396 -17.66 -2.99 39.68
C PRO A 396 -16.39 -2.49 40.40
N GLU A 397 -15.43 -1.97 39.64
CA GLU A 397 -14.28 -1.21 40.15
C GLU A 397 -14.48 0.29 39.84
N ALA A 398 -13.81 1.17 40.59
CA ALA A 398 -13.91 2.63 40.43
C ALA A 398 -12.55 3.22 40.03
N HIS A 399 -12.55 4.03 38.97
CA HIS A 399 -11.36 4.68 38.43
C HIS A 399 -11.59 6.20 38.37
N GLY A 400 -11.46 6.85 39.52
CA GLY A 400 -11.88 8.23 39.70
C GLY A 400 -13.41 8.33 39.80
N ASP A 401 -14.01 9.18 38.99
CA ASP A 401 -15.46 9.44 38.93
C ASP A 401 -16.23 8.50 37.97
N ILE A 402 -15.53 7.52 37.37
CA ILE A 402 -16.10 6.50 36.49
C ILE A 402 -16.03 5.14 37.20
N SER A 403 -17.18 4.49 37.35
CA SER A 403 -17.25 3.08 37.76
C SER A 403 -17.37 2.18 36.52
N VAL A 404 -16.66 1.06 36.51
CA VAL A 404 -16.61 0.09 35.42
C VAL A 404 -17.04 -1.26 35.96
N ASN A 405 -18.03 -1.89 35.34
CA ASN A 405 -18.44 -3.26 35.65
C ASN A 405 -18.22 -4.15 34.43
N CYS A 406 -17.54 -5.30 34.58
CA CYS A 406 -17.53 -6.34 33.56
C CYS A 406 -18.78 -7.20 33.75
N THR A 407 -19.77 -7.10 32.87
CA THR A 407 -21.04 -7.87 33.01
C THR A 407 -21.02 -9.21 32.29
N LEU A 408 -20.12 -9.38 31.31
CA LEU A 408 -19.92 -10.64 30.60
C LEU A 408 -18.48 -10.72 30.08
N GLU A 409 -17.84 -11.87 30.26
CA GLU A 409 -16.60 -12.23 29.56
C GLU A 409 -16.84 -13.49 28.73
N ARG A 410 -16.40 -13.49 27.47
CA ARG A 410 -16.50 -14.63 26.54
C ARG A 410 -15.18 -14.83 25.81
N LYS A 411 -14.56 -16.00 25.98
CA LYS A 411 -13.47 -16.45 25.09
C LYS A 411 -14.06 -16.76 23.71
N VAL A 412 -13.42 -16.27 22.65
CA VAL A 412 -13.84 -16.54 21.27
C VAL A 412 -12.76 -17.32 20.53
N GLN A 413 -13.21 -18.44 19.96
CA GLN A 413 -12.43 -19.38 19.17
C GLN A 413 -13.28 -19.69 17.93
N ARG A 414 -12.74 -19.43 16.74
CA ARG A 414 -13.39 -19.80 15.49
C ARG A 414 -12.77 -21.09 14.94
N VAL A 415 -13.59 -21.91 14.30
CA VAL A 415 -13.14 -23.16 13.65
C VAL A 415 -12.28 -22.80 12.44
N VAL A 416 -11.01 -23.21 12.48
CA VAL A 416 -10.08 -23.05 11.36
C VAL A 416 -10.39 -24.13 10.31
N SER A 417 -10.65 -23.72 9.06
CA SER A 417 -10.89 -24.66 7.95
C SER A 417 -9.66 -25.53 7.67
N ASP A 418 -9.85 -26.66 7.01
CA ASP A 418 -8.76 -27.61 6.77
C ASP A 418 -7.71 -27.06 5.80
N GLU A 419 -8.10 -26.19 4.85
CA GLU A 419 -7.18 -25.49 3.95
C GLU A 419 -6.29 -24.49 4.72
N VAL A 420 -6.89 -23.71 5.63
CA VAL A 420 -6.13 -22.77 6.48
C VAL A 420 -5.23 -23.52 7.46
N ARG A 421 -5.67 -24.68 7.96
CA ARG A 421 -4.82 -25.56 8.79
C ARG A 421 -3.62 -26.07 8.00
N ALA A 422 -3.82 -26.51 6.75
CA ALA A 422 -2.74 -26.95 5.87
C ALA A 422 -1.74 -25.81 5.55
N GLU A 423 -2.24 -24.61 5.19
CA GLU A 423 -1.37 -23.42 4.98
C GLU A 423 -0.57 -23.06 6.25
N LEU A 424 -1.17 -23.19 7.44
CA LEU A 424 -0.51 -22.91 8.73
C LEU A 424 0.61 -23.92 9.04
N GLU A 425 0.35 -25.22 8.90
CA GLU A 425 1.36 -26.26 9.14
C GLU A 425 2.52 -26.17 8.12
N GLN A 426 2.24 -25.80 6.87
CA GLN A 426 3.28 -25.55 5.87
C GLN A 426 4.17 -24.34 6.24
N GLU A 427 3.59 -23.22 6.69
CA GLU A 427 4.35 -22.05 7.16
C GLU A 427 5.18 -22.37 8.41
N LYS A 428 4.65 -23.16 9.36
CA LYS A 428 5.41 -23.67 10.52
C LYS A 428 6.62 -24.48 10.07
N ALA A 429 6.42 -25.50 9.23
CA ALA A 429 7.49 -26.35 8.72
C ALA A 429 8.59 -25.55 8.01
N ASN A 430 8.21 -24.58 7.16
CA ASN A 430 9.14 -23.69 6.48
C ASN A 430 10.00 -22.86 7.45
N ARG A 431 9.43 -22.37 8.56
CA ARG A 431 10.17 -21.58 9.56
C ARG A 431 11.09 -22.43 10.43
N ILE A 432 10.65 -23.64 10.79
CA ILE A 432 11.50 -24.61 11.49
C ILE A 432 12.70 -24.96 10.61
N ALA A 433 12.49 -25.25 9.32
CA ALA A 433 13.55 -25.55 8.36
C ALA A 433 14.54 -24.37 8.15
N LYS A 434 14.06 -23.12 8.21
CA LYS A 434 14.91 -21.91 8.19
C LYS A 434 15.50 -21.54 9.57
N GLY A 435 15.23 -22.28 10.64
CA GLY A 435 15.72 -22.00 12.00
C GLY A 435 15.20 -20.70 12.62
N LEU A 436 14.05 -20.19 12.17
CA LEU A 436 13.58 -18.84 12.48
C LEU A 436 12.78 -18.71 13.79
N VAL A 437 12.17 -19.80 14.28
CA VAL A 437 11.31 -19.81 15.47
C VAL A 437 11.43 -21.17 16.19
N PRO A 438 11.55 -21.21 17.54
CA PRO A 438 11.46 -22.46 18.30
C PRO A 438 10.06 -23.08 18.23
N GLU A 439 9.98 -24.40 18.13
CA GLU A 439 8.71 -25.15 17.99
C GLU A 439 7.67 -24.83 19.09
N ALA A 440 8.14 -24.60 20.32
CA ALA A 440 7.30 -24.23 21.46
C ALA A 440 6.55 -22.88 21.29
N GLU A 441 7.04 -21.97 20.44
CA GLU A 441 6.37 -20.68 20.17
C GLU A 441 5.31 -20.77 19.05
N LEU A 442 5.08 -21.97 18.47
CA LEU A 442 4.16 -22.19 17.34
C LEU A 442 2.79 -22.78 17.74
N ASN A 443 2.61 -23.16 19.01
CA ASN A 443 1.43 -23.87 19.50
C ASN A 443 0.37 -22.92 20.08
N GLY A 444 -0.38 -22.25 19.18
CA GLY A 444 -1.61 -21.55 19.54
C GLY A 444 -2.80 -22.49 19.64
N ASP A 445 -3.45 -22.53 20.81
CA ASP A 445 -4.60 -23.38 21.19
C ASP A 445 -5.94 -23.02 20.51
N GLY A 446 -5.92 -22.10 19.54
CA GLY A 446 -7.07 -21.64 18.77
C GLY A 446 -7.95 -20.61 19.48
N VAL A 447 -7.69 -20.25 20.74
CA VAL A 447 -8.36 -19.11 21.38
C VAL A 447 -7.82 -17.83 20.72
N SER A 448 -8.63 -17.18 19.90
CA SER A 448 -8.17 -16.03 19.12
C SER A 448 -8.15 -14.76 19.98
N TYR A 449 -9.22 -14.54 20.77
CA TYR A 449 -9.36 -13.35 21.61
C TYR A 449 -10.41 -13.52 22.71
N ILE A 450 -10.44 -12.59 23.68
CA ILE A 450 -11.52 -12.44 24.67
C ILE A 450 -12.39 -11.25 24.28
N LEU A 451 -13.72 -11.42 24.33
CA LEU A 451 -14.70 -10.35 24.27
C LEU A 451 -15.25 -10.07 25.67
N ARG A 452 -15.24 -8.81 26.11
CA ARG A 452 -15.90 -8.34 27.33
C ARG A 452 -17.02 -7.36 27.01
N THR A 453 -18.14 -7.52 27.70
CA THR A 453 -19.15 -6.46 27.84
C THR A 453 -18.87 -5.72 29.13
N LEU A 454 -18.54 -4.44 29.00
CA LEU A 454 -18.29 -3.54 30.12
C LEU A 454 -19.43 -2.52 30.18
N VAL A 455 -19.91 -2.21 31.38
CA VAL A 455 -20.83 -1.10 31.63
C VAL A 455 -20.09 -0.04 32.45
N ILE A 456 -19.92 1.14 31.87
CA ILE A 456 -19.31 2.29 32.54
C ILE A 456 -20.39 3.24 33.03
N LYS A 457 -20.21 3.80 34.23
CA LYS A 457 -21.13 4.73 34.88
C LYS A 457 -20.41 5.98 35.37
N LYS A 458 -20.96 7.17 35.10
CA LYS A 458 -20.48 8.46 35.60
C LYS A 458 -21.68 9.30 36.03
N GLY A 459 -21.77 9.59 37.33
CA GLY A 459 -22.98 10.20 37.90
C GLY A 459 -24.21 9.32 37.72
N LYS A 460 -25.22 9.83 37.01
CA LYS A 460 -26.46 9.09 36.69
C LYS A 460 -26.40 8.35 35.35
N ASP A 461 -25.45 8.71 34.48
CA ASP A 461 -25.37 8.20 33.12
C ASP A 461 -24.62 6.86 33.08
N SER A 462 -25.06 5.95 32.22
CA SER A 462 -24.40 4.66 31.96
C SER A 462 -24.23 4.40 30.46
N ARG A 463 -23.16 3.69 30.10
CA ARG A 463 -22.85 3.31 28.72
C ARG A 463 -22.30 1.89 28.66
N GLU A 464 -22.75 1.13 27.68
CA GLU A 464 -22.22 -0.19 27.36
C GLU A 464 -21.04 -0.06 26.39
N ILE A 465 -19.99 -0.86 26.61
CA ILE A 465 -18.72 -0.87 25.88
C ILE A 465 -18.36 -2.33 25.55
N ARG A 466 -17.83 -2.56 24.36
CA ARG A 466 -17.23 -3.84 23.93
C ARG A 466 -15.71 -3.72 23.98
N GLN A 467 -15.06 -4.61 24.72
CA GLN A 467 -13.59 -4.70 24.74
C GLN A 467 -13.16 -6.05 24.15
N LEU A 468 -12.36 -6.01 23.08
CA LEU A 468 -11.86 -7.17 22.35
C LEU A 468 -10.35 -7.26 22.54
N GLN A 469 -9.89 -8.26 23.30
CA GLN A 469 -8.49 -8.48 23.64
C GLN A 469 -7.93 -9.69 22.89
N TYR A 470 -7.11 -9.45 21.86
CA TYR A 470 -6.47 -10.50 21.06
C TYR A 470 -5.24 -11.05 21.80
N LEU A 471 -5.21 -12.37 22.02
CA LEU A 471 -4.27 -13.01 22.94
C LEU A 471 -3.05 -13.61 22.24
N THR A 472 -3.19 -14.03 20.99
CA THR A 472 -2.20 -14.87 20.28
C THR A 472 -1.26 -14.08 19.38
N TRP A 473 -1.02 -12.79 19.66
CA TRP A 473 0.00 -12.02 18.94
C TRP A 473 1.38 -12.33 19.54
N PRO A 474 2.35 -12.85 18.78
CA PRO A 474 3.64 -13.25 19.33
C PRO A 474 4.44 -12.08 19.92
N ASP A 475 5.27 -12.39 20.93
CA ASP A 475 6.21 -11.44 21.56
C ASP A 475 7.12 -10.75 20.52
N HIS A 476 7.51 -11.50 19.48
CA HIS A 476 8.37 -11.06 18.39
C HIS A 476 7.66 -11.24 17.03
N GLY A 477 7.71 -10.20 16.19
CA GLY A 477 7.16 -10.25 14.84
C GLY A 477 5.63 -10.10 14.78
N CYS A 478 4.99 -10.98 13.99
CA CYS A 478 3.56 -10.97 13.64
C CYS A 478 3.02 -12.41 13.59
N PRO A 479 1.68 -12.60 13.70
CA PRO A 479 1.06 -13.90 13.52
C PRO A 479 1.47 -14.56 12.19
N LEU A 480 1.69 -15.87 12.22
CA LEU A 480 2.15 -16.66 11.07
C LEU A 480 1.17 -16.59 9.89
N HIS A 481 -0.12 -16.66 10.21
CA HIS A 481 -1.22 -16.68 9.27
C HIS A 481 -2.24 -15.60 9.63
N PRO A 482 -2.77 -14.84 8.66
CA PRO A 482 -3.65 -13.70 8.95
C PRO A 482 -5.05 -14.08 9.43
N TYR A 483 -5.51 -15.32 9.22
CA TYR A 483 -6.88 -15.77 9.47
C TYR A 483 -7.41 -15.34 10.85
N ALA A 484 -6.70 -15.60 11.94
CA ALA A 484 -7.16 -15.25 13.29
C ALA A 484 -7.34 -13.73 13.49
N VAL A 485 -6.46 -12.90 12.90
CA VAL A 485 -6.57 -11.42 12.96
C VAL A 485 -7.71 -10.90 12.09
N LEU A 486 -7.97 -11.52 10.93
CA LEU A 486 -9.09 -11.16 10.06
C LEU A 486 -10.44 -11.46 10.72
N ASN A 487 -10.60 -12.66 11.29
CA ASN A 487 -11.81 -13.00 12.06
C ASN A 487 -12.00 -12.06 13.26
N PHE A 488 -10.92 -11.73 13.99
CA PHE A 488 -10.96 -10.74 15.06
C PHE A 488 -11.45 -9.37 14.58
N LEU A 489 -11.00 -8.90 13.41
CA LEU A 489 -11.47 -7.64 12.82
C LEU A 489 -12.93 -7.71 12.34
N GLU A 490 -13.39 -8.82 11.77
CA GLU A 490 -14.83 -9.02 11.49
C GLU A 490 -15.69 -8.96 12.76
N ASP A 491 -15.15 -9.47 13.87
CA ASP A 491 -15.82 -9.40 15.16
C ASP A 491 -15.79 -7.98 15.76
N VAL A 492 -14.71 -7.22 15.57
CA VAL A 492 -14.66 -5.77 15.87
C VAL A 492 -15.69 -5.00 15.04
N ASP A 493 -15.80 -5.28 13.74
CA ASP A 493 -16.75 -4.65 12.83
C ASP A 493 -18.19 -4.87 13.30
N ARG A 494 -18.58 -6.12 13.58
CA ARG A 494 -19.94 -6.43 14.04
C ARG A 494 -20.28 -5.70 15.34
N GLU A 495 -19.36 -5.63 16.31
CA GLU A 495 -19.61 -4.90 17.56
C GLU A 495 -19.68 -3.37 17.33
N TYR A 496 -18.92 -2.82 16.38
CA TYR A 496 -18.99 -1.41 15.99
C TYR A 496 -20.30 -1.06 15.27
N ASP A 497 -20.70 -1.89 14.30
CA ASP A 497 -21.93 -1.75 13.53
C ASP A 497 -23.18 -1.93 14.41
N TYR A 498 -23.12 -2.84 15.39
CA TYR A 498 -24.16 -2.99 16.41
C TYR A 498 -24.45 -1.67 17.14
N PHE A 499 -23.43 -0.90 17.50
CA PHE A 499 -23.62 0.41 18.15
C PHE A 499 -24.05 1.50 17.16
N ASN A 500 -23.54 1.50 15.92
CA ASN A 500 -23.96 2.44 14.88
C ASN A 500 -25.43 2.26 14.45
N ALA A 501 -25.94 1.03 14.48
CA ALA A 501 -27.31 0.70 14.10
C ALA A 501 -28.35 1.06 15.18
N GLN A 502 -27.93 1.42 16.40
CA GLN A 502 -28.89 1.83 17.43
C GLN A 502 -29.48 3.21 17.11
N PRO A 503 -30.78 3.45 17.38
CA PRO A 503 -31.36 4.76 17.20
C PRO A 503 -30.59 5.80 18.02
N VAL A 504 -30.22 6.92 17.38
CA VAL A 504 -29.45 8.02 17.99
C VAL A 504 -30.31 8.75 19.02
N THR A 505 -30.49 8.10 20.18
CA THR A 505 -31.29 8.52 21.32
C THR A 505 -30.55 9.49 22.25
N ALA A 506 -29.28 9.79 21.94
CA ALA A 506 -28.47 10.80 22.60
C ALA A 506 -27.85 11.73 21.55
N THR A 507 -27.66 12.99 21.92
CA THR A 507 -27.22 14.12 21.08
C THR A 507 -25.76 14.07 20.60
N LEU A 508 -25.14 12.89 20.54
CA LEU A 508 -23.73 12.68 20.21
C LEU A 508 -23.58 11.54 19.18
N PRO A 509 -22.80 11.74 18.09
CA PRO A 509 -22.47 10.66 17.16
C PRO A 509 -21.66 9.55 17.85
N GLN A 510 -21.62 8.37 17.23
CA GLN A 510 -20.84 7.24 17.73
C GLN A 510 -19.34 7.59 17.73
N GLY A 511 -18.71 7.43 18.90
CA GLY A 511 -17.30 7.73 19.11
C GLY A 511 -16.31 6.79 18.40
N PRO A 512 -15.03 7.20 18.31
CA PRO A 512 -13.97 6.44 17.67
C PRO A 512 -13.68 5.10 18.35
N ILE A 513 -13.15 4.14 17.58
CA ILE A 513 -12.65 2.86 18.10
C ILE A 513 -11.31 3.11 18.80
N VAL A 514 -11.18 2.72 20.08
CA VAL A 514 -9.92 2.85 20.83
C VAL A 514 -9.05 1.62 20.55
N VAL A 515 -7.88 1.82 19.95
CA VAL A 515 -6.93 0.73 19.62
C VAL A 515 -5.63 0.95 20.39
N HIS A 516 -5.21 -0.03 21.20
CA HIS A 516 -4.03 0.10 22.06
C HIS A 516 -3.26 -1.22 22.22
N CYS A 517 -1.94 -1.15 22.36
CA CYS A 517 -1.11 -2.31 22.66
C CYS A 517 -0.16 -1.98 23.82
N SER A 518 1.17 -2.03 23.64
CA SER A 518 2.11 -1.49 24.62
C SER A 518 2.41 -0.02 24.35
N ALA A 519 3.16 0.31 23.30
CA ALA A 519 3.50 1.69 22.94
C ALA A 519 2.39 2.42 22.12
N GLY A 520 1.38 1.69 21.65
CA GLY A 520 0.33 2.25 20.81
C GLY A 520 0.78 2.61 19.39
N ILE A 521 1.80 1.92 18.84
CA ILE A 521 2.36 2.20 17.50
C ILE A 521 2.47 0.96 16.59
N GLY A 522 3.16 -0.11 17.01
CA GLY A 522 3.40 -1.29 16.17
C GLY A 522 2.13 -2.09 15.85
N ARG A 523 1.72 -2.97 16.78
CA ARG A 523 0.49 -3.77 16.64
C ARG A 523 -0.76 -2.91 16.45
N THR A 524 -0.89 -1.81 17.21
CA THR A 524 -1.96 -0.80 17.06
C THR A 524 -2.05 -0.27 15.62
N GLY A 525 -0.93 0.16 15.03
CA GLY A 525 -0.91 0.64 13.65
C GLY A 525 -1.21 -0.46 12.64
N THR A 526 -0.73 -1.68 12.88
CA THR A 526 -0.99 -2.83 11.99
C THR A 526 -2.48 -3.18 11.96
N VAL A 527 -3.13 -3.26 13.13
CA VAL A 527 -4.57 -3.58 13.24
C VAL A 527 -5.43 -2.46 12.66
N LEU A 528 -5.12 -1.20 12.99
CA LEU A 528 -5.84 -0.02 12.47
C LEU A 528 -5.71 0.14 10.94
N VAL A 529 -4.52 -0.06 10.38
CA VAL A 529 -4.29 0.07 8.94
C VAL A 529 -4.97 -1.08 8.20
N LEU A 530 -4.90 -2.30 8.72
CA LEU A 530 -5.60 -3.44 8.14
C LEU A 530 -7.12 -3.21 8.16
N ASP A 531 -7.69 -2.79 9.28
CA ASP A 531 -9.11 -2.45 9.40
C ASP A 531 -9.55 -1.38 8.37
N ALA A 532 -8.78 -0.29 8.23
CA ALA A 532 -9.08 0.77 7.27
C ALA A 532 -9.03 0.28 5.81
N LEU A 533 -8.05 -0.56 5.46
CA LEU A 533 -7.93 -1.18 4.14
C LEU A 533 -9.09 -2.16 3.86
N LEU A 534 -9.47 -2.98 4.85
CA LEU A 534 -10.59 -3.92 4.74
C LEU A 534 -11.94 -3.20 4.62
N THR A 535 -12.16 -2.16 5.43
CA THR A 535 -13.35 -1.29 5.35
C THR A 535 -13.49 -0.71 3.94
N GLN A 536 -12.38 -0.23 3.37
CA GLN A 536 -12.32 0.32 2.02
C GLN A 536 -12.66 -0.73 0.94
N VAL A 537 -12.15 -1.97 1.05
CA VAL A 537 -12.54 -3.08 0.17
C VAL A 537 -14.03 -3.42 0.33
N LYS A 538 -14.52 -3.59 1.56
CA LYS A 538 -15.93 -3.94 1.84
C LYS A 538 -16.91 -2.90 1.27
N LYS A 539 -16.53 -1.62 1.29
CA LYS A 539 -17.36 -0.50 0.82
C LYS A 539 -17.37 -0.32 -0.70
N VAL A 540 -16.30 -0.72 -1.39
CA VAL A 540 -16.08 -0.42 -2.82
C VAL A 540 -16.12 -1.67 -3.71
N GLY A 541 -15.72 -2.83 -3.21
CA GLY A 541 -15.58 -4.08 -3.95
C GLY A 541 -14.23 -4.23 -4.68
N MET A 542 -14.17 -5.15 -5.64
CA MET A 542 -12.91 -5.60 -6.26
C MET A 542 -12.20 -4.55 -7.15
N LEU A 543 -12.91 -3.53 -7.63
CA LEU A 543 -12.33 -2.38 -8.34
C LEU A 543 -11.72 -1.33 -7.37
N CYS A 544 -11.64 -1.63 -6.08
CA CYS A 544 -11.15 -0.70 -5.09
C CYS A 544 -9.66 -0.36 -5.29
N PRO A 545 -9.28 0.93 -5.29
CA PRO A 545 -7.88 1.31 -5.27
C PRO A 545 -7.23 0.96 -3.93
N MET A 546 -6.13 0.22 -3.95
CA MET A 546 -5.35 -0.19 -2.77
C MET A 546 -3.94 0.40 -2.83
N ASP A 547 -3.46 0.92 -1.70
CA ASP A 547 -2.11 1.48 -1.58
C ASP A 547 -1.66 1.41 -0.11
N VAL A 548 -1.08 0.28 0.30
CA VAL A 548 -0.65 0.02 1.69
C VAL A 548 0.41 1.05 2.10
N TYR A 549 1.35 1.37 1.19
CA TYR A 549 2.37 2.40 1.40
C TYR A 549 1.76 3.76 1.74
N LYS A 550 0.85 4.29 0.89
CA LYS A 550 0.21 5.58 1.16
C LYS A 550 -0.68 5.55 2.41
N MET A 551 -1.35 4.44 2.69
CA MET A 551 -2.15 4.27 3.92
C MET A 551 -1.27 4.36 5.18
N VAL A 552 -0.16 3.62 5.23
CA VAL A 552 0.79 3.67 6.37
C VAL A 552 1.44 5.05 6.49
N LYS A 553 1.87 5.65 5.38
CA LYS A 553 2.42 7.01 5.35
C LYS A 553 1.42 8.06 5.83
N TYR A 554 0.13 7.91 5.49
CA TYR A 554 -0.94 8.80 5.94
C TYR A 554 -1.19 8.68 7.44
N VAL A 555 -1.41 7.47 7.99
CA VAL A 555 -1.69 7.34 9.43
C VAL A 555 -0.50 7.77 10.30
N ARG A 556 0.74 7.64 9.81
CA ARG A 556 1.94 8.15 10.49
C ARG A 556 1.92 9.67 10.69
N THR A 557 1.18 10.44 9.88
CA THR A 557 0.95 11.89 10.13
C THR A 557 0.16 12.14 11.41
N TYR A 558 -0.75 11.23 11.78
CA TYR A 558 -1.57 11.33 12.98
C TYR A 558 -0.85 10.83 14.23
N ARG A 559 -0.01 9.78 14.11
CA ARG A 559 0.82 9.26 15.21
C ARG A 559 2.10 8.62 14.66
N SER A 560 3.25 9.19 15.02
CA SER A 560 4.56 8.75 14.49
C SER A 560 4.83 7.27 14.78
N GLY A 561 5.38 6.55 13.80
CA GLY A 561 5.83 5.17 13.97
C GLY A 561 4.73 4.12 13.99
N LEU A 562 3.47 4.46 13.64
CA LEU A 562 2.45 3.45 13.33
C LEU A 562 2.98 2.49 12.26
N VAL A 563 2.82 1.18 12.50
CA VAL A 563 3.46 0.08 11.75
C VAL A 563 4.99 0.20 11.84
N GLN A 564 5.57 -0.44 12.86
CA GLN A 564 6.94 -0.18 13.32
C GLN A 564 8.01 -1.00 12.60
N THR A 565 7.70 -2.21 12.12
CA THR A 565 8.69 -3.13 11.54
C THR A 565 8.29 -3.62 10.15
N GLU A 566 9.28 -4.07 9.36
CA GLU A 566 9.05 -4.63 8.04
C GLU A 566 8.11 -5.84 8.10
N GLN A 567 8.23 -6.71 9.12
CA GLN A 567 7.34 -7.87 9.28
C GLN A 567 5.87 -7.44 9.50
N GLN A 568 5.63 -6.30 10.15
CA GLN A 568 4.28 -5.73 10.29
C GLN A 568 3.75 -5.19 8.96
N TYR A 569 4.62 -4.57 8.15
CA TYR A 569 4.28 -4.09 6.81
C TYR A 569 4.01 -5.26 5.83
N GLN A 570 4.85 -6.29 5.83
CA GLN A 570 4.62 -7.55 5.12
C GLN A 570 3.33 -8.25 5.58
N PHE A 571 3.00 -8.20 6.88
CA PHE A 571 1.76 -8.78 7.40
C PHE A 571 0.51 -8.05 6.89
N LEU A 572 0.55 -6.72 6.72
CA LEU A 572 -0.56 -5.98 6.07
C LEU A 572 -0.83 -6.51 4.65
N TYR A 573 0.23 -6.67 3.85
CA TYR A 573 0.13 -7.25 2.52
C TYR A 573 -0.40 -8.70 2.55
N LYS A 574 0.17 -9.57 3.41
CA LYS A 574 -0.27 -10.98 3.55
C LYS A 574 -1.74 -11.08 3.97
N ALA A 575 -2.18 -10.26 4.92
CA ALA A 575 -3.55 -10.26 5.43
C ALA A 575 -4.55 -9.74 4.40
N LEU A 576 -4.23 -8.64 3.70
CA LEU A 576 -5.09 -8.09 2.66
C LEU A 576 -5.17 -9.02 1.44
N ALA A 577 -4.04 -9.62 1.01
CA ALA A 577 -4.03 -10.59 -0.08
C ALA A 577 -4.82 -11.87 0.28
N PHE A 578 -4.70 -12.37 1.51
CA PHE A 578 -5.51 -13.51 1.97
C PHE A 578 -7.00 -13.17 2.00
N TYR A 579 -7.38 -12.00 2.55
CA TYR A 579 -8.78 -11.55 2.57
C TYR A 579 -9.36 -11.46 1.16
N LEU A 580 -8.63 -10.84 0.23
CA LEU A 580 -9.05 -10.72 -1.16
C LEU A 580 -9.12 -12.08 -1.88
N LYS A 581 -8.17 -13.00 -1.62
CA LYS A 581 -8.22 -14.39 -2.13
C LYS A 581 -9.48 -15.13 -1.67
N THR A 582 -9.92 -14.94 -0.43
CA THR A 582 -11.09 -15.65 0.13
C THR A 582 -12.44 -14.97 -0.13
N HIS A 583 -12.44 -13.67 -0.45
CA HIS A 583 -13.66 -12.88 -0.71
C HIS A 583 -13.84 -12.49 -2.19
N ASN A 584 -12.93 -12.88 -3.09
CA ASN A 584 -13.12 -12.72 -4.52
C ASN A 584 -14.13 -13.79 -5.02
N PRO A 585 -15.25 -13.41 -5.66
CA PRO A 585 -16.20 -14.36 -6.23
C PRO A 585 -15.64 -15.14 -7.43
N TYR A 586 -14.51 -14.71 -8.01
CA TYR A 586 -13.85 -15.37 -9.14
C TYR A 586 -12.57 -16.09 -8.70
N PRO A 587 -12.27 -17.27 -9.26
CA PRO A 587 -11.07 -18.02 -8.90
C PRO A 587 -9.80 -17.26 -9.30
N VAL A 588 -8.88 -17.09 -8.35
CA VAL A 588 -7.56 -16.50 -8.61
C VAL A 588 -6.71 -17.52 -9.38
N LYS A 589 -6.34 -17.21 -10.63
CA LYS A 589 -5.32 -17.95 -11.38
C LYS A 589 -3.98 -17.80 -10.66
N SER A 590 -3.41 -18.89 -10.16
CA SER A 590 -2.02 -18.88 -9.68
C SER A 590 -1.08 -18.56 -10.85
N PHE A 591 -0.28 -17.49 -10.72
CA PHE A 591 0.76 -17.18 -11.69
C PHE A 591 1.72 -18.36 -11.84
N THR A 592 1.88 -18.87 -13.07
CA THR A 592 2.87 -19.90 -13.34
C THR A 592 4.28 -19.34 -13.11
N ALA A 593 5.20 -20.18 -12.64
CA ALA A 593 6.56 -19.73 -12.33
C ALA A 593 7.33 -19.18 -13.56
N GLY A 594 6.89 -19.46 -14.78
CA GLY A 594 7.48 -18.92 -16.01
C GLY A 594 7.06 -17.49 -16.34
N ASP A 595 5.86 -17.06 -15.94
CA ASP A 595 5.39 -15.69 -16.14
C ASP A 595 6.07 -14.69 -15.18
N ALA A 596 6.59 -15.17 -14.05
CA ALA A 596 7.27 -14.39 -13.02
C ALA A 596 8.39 -13.48 -13.57
N ASP A 597 9.27 -14.05 -14.40
CA ASP A 597 10.38 -13.40 -15.08
C ASP A 597 9.96 -12.20 -15.95
N SER A 598 8.66 -12.06 -16.26
CA SER A 598 8.08 -10.97 -17.05
C SER A 598 7.48 -9.81 -16.21
N PHE A 599 7.74 -9.79 -14.90
CA PHE A 599 7.41 -8.67 -14.01
C PHE A 599 8.60 -8.20 -13.15
N ASP A 600 9.68 -8.99 -13.10
CA ASP A 600 10.92 -8.66 -12.39
C ASP A 600 11.80 -7.64 -13.12
N TYR A 601 12.58 -6.88 -12.36
CA TYR A 601 13.43 -5.76 -12.81
C TYR A 601 14.12 -6.01 -14.18
N PRO A 602 14.03 -5.09 -15.16
CA PRO A 602 14.70 -5.25 -16.46
C PRO A 602 16.20 -5.53 -16.28
N ARG A 603 16.71 -6.55 -17.00
CA ARG A 603 17.89 -7.35 -16.60
C ARG A 603 19.26 -6.62 -16.54
N ARG A 604 19.33 -5.28 -16.73
CA ARG A 604 20.59 -4.51 -16.74
C ARG A 604 21.33 -4.45 -15.41
N LEU A 605 20.66 -4.64 -14.27
CA LEU A 605 21.30 -4.57 -12.94
C LEU A 605 22.08 -5.84 -12.54
N ARG A 606 22.20 -6.85 -13.41
CA ARG A 606 23.32 -7.80 -13.27
C ARG A 606 24.61 -7.04 -13.53
N SER A 607 25.44 -6.90 -12.49
CA SER A 607 26.80 -6.40 -12.65
C SER A 607 27.54 -7.24 -13.69
N LEU A 608 27.89 -6.61 -14.81
CA LEU A 608 28.78 -7.20 -15.80
C LEU A 608 30.18 -7.28 -15.17
N GLN A 609 30.53 -8.45 -14.64
CA GLN A 609 31.92 -8.76 -14.39
C GLN A 609 32.67 -8.72 -15.74
N GLY A 610 33.59 -7.77 -15.87
CA GLY A 610 34.62 -7.79 -16.90
C GLY A 610 34.19 -7.39 -18.32
N SER A 611 33.84 -6.12 -18.53
CA SER A 611 34.20 -5.47 -19.80
C SER A 611 34.73 -4.04 -19.56
N SER A 612 36.03 -3.88 -19.74
CA SER A 612 36.68 -2.58 -19.75
C SER A 612 36.23 -1.80 -21.00
N ARG A 613 35.62 -0.62 -20.80
CA ARG A 613 35.39 0.34 -21.89
C ARG A 613 36.75 0.75 -22.49
N PRO A 614 36.99 0.60 -23.81
CA PRO A 614 38.16 1.19 -24.43
C PRO A 614 37.95 2.70 -24.59
N SER A 615 38.79 3.50 -23.94
CA SER A 615 38.83 4.95 -24.09
C SER A 615 39.47 5.34 -25.43
N SER A 616 38.67 5.79 -26.40
CA SER A 616 39.16 6.27 -27.70
C SER A 616 39.22 7.80 -27.78
N SER A 617 40.21 8.41 -27.12
CA SER A 617 40.61 9.80 -27.40
C SER A 617 41.67 9.80 -28.51
N ARG A 618 41.26 10.13 -29.75
CA ARG A 618 42.21 10.45 -30.83
C ARG A 618 42.40 11.97 -30.92
N GLN A 619 43.61 12.43 -30.61
CA GLN A 619 44.19 13.62 -31.25
C GLN A 619 45.56 13.24 -31.82
N ALA A 620 45.93 13.88 -32.93
CA ALA A 620 47.19 13.65 -33.65
C ALA A 620 48.38 14.29 -32.88
N THR A 621 49.66 13.94 -33.07
CA THR A 621 50.43 14.03 -34.32
C THR A 621 51.80 13.32 -34.25
N SER A 622 52.40 13.08 -35.44
CA SER A 622 53.84 13.07 -35.77
C SER A 622 54.84 12.02 -35.24
N SER A 623 55.74 11.65 -36.17
CA SER A 623 57.12 11.12 -36.03
C SER A 623 57.40 9.69 -35.50
N ARG A 624 57.77 8.84 -36.48
CA ARG A 624 58.76 7.72 -36.47
C ARG A 624 60.17 8.17 -35.98
N PRO A 625 61.20 7.28 -35.84
CA PRO A 625 61.28 5.83 -36.14
C PRO A 625 62.03 4.91 -35.13
N SER A 626 62.01 3.58 -35.39
CA SER A 626 63.06 2.57 -35.10
C SER A 626 63.38 2.23 -33.61
N SER A 627 63.92 1.06 -33.23
CA SER A 627 64.55 -0.08 -33.95
C SER A 627 64.37 -1.43 -33.20
N SER A 628 64.84 -2.53 -33.82
CA SER A 628 65.35 -3.79 -33.20
C SER A 628 64.47 -4.54 -32.16
N ALA A 629 63.86 -5.71 -32.43
CA ALA A 629 64.37 -7.02 -32.88
C ALA A 629 64.83 -7.98 -31.75
N SER A 630 64.27 -9.21 -31.77
CA SER A 630 64.84 -10.51 -31.32
C SER A 630 65.29 -10.69 -29.84
N SER A 631 65.28 -11.88 -29.22
CA SER A 631 64.61 -13.18 -29.49
C SER A 631 64.90 -14.18 -28.35
N ARG A 632 63.97 -15.12 -28.09
CA ARG A 632 64.18 -16.52 -27.62
C ARG A 632 64.91 -16.82 -26.27
N THR A 633 64.27 -17.72 -25.48
CA THR A 633 64.85 -18.84 -24.67
C THR A 633 65.81 -18.52 -23.50
N SER A 634 65.97 -19.29 -22.40
CA SER A 634 65.25 -20.43 -21.77
C SER A 634 65.94 -20.82 -20.43
N HIS A 635 65.28 -21.64 -19.57
CA HIS A 635 65.89 -22.57 -18.57
C HIS A 635 66.44 -22.11 -17.18
N SER A 636 65.60 -22.29 -16.14
CA SER A 636 65.76 -23.17 -14.94
C SER A 636 66.92 -23.13 -13.90
N ARG A 637 66.52 -22.89 -12.61
CA ARG A 637 66.92 -23.57 -11.32
C ARG A 637 68.38 -23.39 -10.77
N PRO A 638 68.72 -23.78 -9.48
CA PRO A 638 67.92 -24.29 -8.33
C PRO A 638 68.25 -23.74 -6.88
N ARG A 639 67.44 -24.15 -5.89
CA ARG A 639 67.63 -24.41 -4.41
C ARG A 639 68.86 -23.93 -3.59
N THR A 640 68.61 -23.47 -2.34
CA THR A 640 68.95 -24.11 -1.02
C THR A 640 68.24 -23.40 0.19
N GLY A 641 68.15 -24.04 1.38
CA GLY A 641 67.64 -23.49 2.67
C GLY A 641 68.70 -23.67 3.80
N PRO A 642 68.41 -23.89 5.11
CA PRO A 642 67.14 -23.84 5.91
C PRO A 642 67.31 -23.20 7.35
N SER A 643 66.35 -23.46 8.28
CA SER A 643 66.42 -23.36 9.79
C SER A 643 66.49 -21.96 10.46
N GLU A 644 66.00 -21.69 11.69
CA GLU A 644 65.20 -22.46 12.68
C GLU A 644 64.55 -21.60 13.81
N HIS A 645 63.63 -22.23 14.56
CA HIS A 645 63.24 -22.03 15.98
C HIS A 645 62.46 -20.81 16.55
N LEU A 646 61.34 -21.18 17.21
CA LEU A 646 60.54 -20.56 18.30
C LEU A 646 61.29 -20.68 19.68
N PRO A 647 60.80 -20.22 20.88
CA PRO A 647 59.40 -19.95 21.28
C PRO A 647 59.05 -18.86 22.36
N GLU A 648 57.73 -18.64 22.50
CA GLU A 648 56.89 -18.38 23.71
C GLU A 648 57.21 -17.45 24.92
N ARG A 649 56.12 -16.78 25.36
CA ARG A 649 55.62 -16.57 26.76
C ARG A 649 55.94 -15.30 27.61
N SER A 650 54.95 -14.40 27.61
CA SER A 650 54.04 -14.08 28.76
C SER A 650 54.37 -13.03 29.87
N VAL A 651 53.27 -12.48 30.44
CA VAL A 651 53.06 -11.86 31.79
C VAL A 651 53.17 -10.31 32.00
N SER A 652 51.99 -9.66 31.90
CA SER A 652 51.33 -8.66 32.79
C SER A 652 51.99 -7.39 33.40
N SER A 653 51.10 -6.40 33.65
CA SER A 653 51.14 -5.34 34.70
C SER A 653 52.09 -4.13 34.46
N THR A 654 51.94 -2.92 35.04
CA THR A 654 50.83 -2.15 35.67
C THR A 654 51.23 -0.65 35.69
N SER A 655 50.39 0.24 36.27
CA SER A 655 50.63 1.68 36.58
C SER A 655 50.51 2.67 35.39
N SER A 656 50.21 3.96 35.54
CA SER A 656 49.41 4.85 36.44
C SER A 656 49.88 6.30 36.15
N PRO A 657 49.14 7.37 36.55
CA PRO A 657 49.09 8.60 35.73
C PRO A 657 49.75 9.86 36.32
N SER A 658 49.86 10.90 35.48
CA SER A 658 50.09 12.32 35.85
C SER A 658 49.16 13.24 35.03
N THR A 659 48.39 14.21 35.56
CA THR A 659 48.74 15.54 36.15
C THR A 659 49.56 16.44 35.20
N LEU A 660 49.26 17.73 34.94
CA LEU A 660 48.27 18.73 35.41
C LEU A 660 47.65 19.49 34.16
N LEU A 661 46.93 20.64 34.17
CA LEU A 661 46.68 21.71 35.17
C LEU A 661 45.28 22.40 34.97
N LYS A 662 45.22 23.73 35.14
CA LYS A 662 44.06 24.65 35.22
C LYS A 662 44.21 25.74 34.11
N SER A 663 43.32 26.71 33.83
CA SER A 663 42.24 27.31 34.64
C SER A 663 41.24 28.16 33.84
N THR A 664 39.98 28.24 34.31
CA THR A 664 39.09 29.43 34.53
C THR A 664 39.24 30.69 33.66
N LYS A 665 38.20 31.45 33.30
CA LYS A 665 37.10 32.08 34.09
C LYS A 665 35.92 32.43 33.13
N LYS A 666 34.71 32.82 33.55
CA LYS A 666 34.17 33.14 34.89
C LYS A 666 32.69 32.77 34.95
#